data_AF-A0A2W6E7I5-F1
#
_entry.id   AF-A0A2W6E7I5-F1
#
_cell.length_a   1.000
_cell.length_b   1.000
_cell.length_c   1.000
_cell.angle_alpha   90.00
_cell.angle_beta   90.00
_cell.angle_gamma   90.00
#
_symmetry.space_group_name_H-M   'P 1'
#
loop_
_entity.id
_entity.type
_entity.pdbx_description
1 polymer ?
#
loop_
_entity_poly.entity_id
_entity_poly.type
_entity_poly.pdbx_seq_one_letter_code
_entity_poly.pdbx_strand_id
1 'polypeptide(L)'
;MDVFQVHQQLLADYEAFTAGFTKIHDPRIQEHVDQRVANGDQWPDAYLSLNPNFASGGSIGELVKQGILHPECERIFRVGKGKEPDGTPGQVIDLHQHQREAVEIARGGASYVLTTGTGSGKSLSYMVPIVDSVLRQRATGSYEPGVKAIIVYPMNALANSQQHELTRFLKNGYPISDEPVTFRRYTGQDREADRAEVLNNPPDILLTNYVMLELLLTRPDERDHLITAAQDLRFLVLDELHTYRGRQGADVAMLVRRLRDACAADHMQCVGTSATMTSEGSEAEQRRDVAKVATRLFGTPVAVPNVIGETLQRATKGEPDDIAAITSRIRSGKASRGYEELAADPLTSWVESQFGIVRRPEDGRLVRPLRPSTLPEAAHRLAELTGETADACAKAIQTTLRAGADMLDPRTRRPVFAFRLHQFLSKGDNVYLSLQPEADRYITSRYQTVVPGTQLQNTNKILLPATFCRQCGQDYLAVRRIDEDGTRRYTSRRDADASGGDSVNGYLFISSEMPWPGSLDVAISEQRIPDSWLVTGRHGDVTVGSRWLKRLPEVVRVGSDGVEVDDPGGTLAAYVPTPFSFCLRCRVSYEQRGSDFAKLASLAAEGRSSATSVISASVVRSLREQPDLPVEARKLLAFADNRQDASLQAGHFNDFIQVTQLRGALYRALAAKPEGLSHEVIEHRVTDALGIALPDFAQNPEARFSVERKAWQALRAVVGYRLYLDLERGWRITMPNLEQTGLLRIDYLDLPDIAADRSLWQDRHFALRDDAPDHREELMRLLLHEMRRAMAIDVGCFTDVGFEQLQKLSDQHLREPWALSEREQRPQAGMAFARAGGKGSAREHLYLSGYGAYGRFLLREGQFSATKSKLTRDDSQKIISDLLRVMERCGLLTIARPAEEGGAPGYQLKASSIVWRPGDGKAGAEDPVRVEIASELGPRINPFFQRLYTDVAATLAGLHSREHTAQVANEDRIRREDEFRKGTLPVLYCSPTMELGIDIASLNAVALRNVPPTPANYAQRAGRAGRSGQPALVVTYCATGNAHD
;
A
#
# COMPACT_ATOMS: atom_id res chain seq x y z
N MET A 1 -6.00 22.22 -6.42
CA MET A 1 -5.14 21.22 -5.73
C MET A 1 -3.71 21.45 -6.13
N ASP A 2 -2.78 21.56 -5.19
CA ASP A 2 -1.35 21.54 -5.50
C ASP A 2 -0.83 20.09 -5.54
N VAL A 3 -0.82 19.49 -6.74
CA VAL A 3 -0.37 18.10 -6.91
C VAL A 3 1.11 17.91 -6.64
N PHE A 4 1.93 18.94 -6.86
CA PHE A 4 3.37 18.88 -6.61
C PHE A 4 3.66 18.85 -5.11
N GLN A 5 2.91 19.62 -4.31
CA GLN A 5 3.02 19.57 -2.85
C GLN A 5 2.63 18.18 -2.30
N VAL A 6 1.52 17.61 -2.77
CA VAL A 6 1.08 16.26 -2.37
C VAL A 6 2.12 15.20 -2.74
N HIS A 7 2.71 15.31 -3.94
CA HIS A 7 3.78 14.44 -4.42
C HIS A 7 5.06 14.56 -3.60
N GLN A 8 5.49 15.79 -3.27
CA GLN A 8 6.68 16.04 -2.45
C GLN A 8 6.52 15.47 -1.04
N GLN A 9 5.35 15.66 -0.41
CA GLN A 9 5.07 15.10 0.92
C GLN A 9 5.09 13.57 0.91
N LEU A 10 4.53 12.95 -0.14
CA LEU A 10 4.59 11.50 -0.33
C LEU A 10 6.03 10.99 -0.39
N LEU A 11 6.89 11.62 -1.19
CA LEU A 11 8.30 11.22 -1.29
C LEU A 11 9.01 11.37 0.06
N ALA A 12 8.81 12.49 0.75
CA ALA A 12 9.42 12.71 2.07
C ALA A 12 8.96 11.68 3.13
N ASP A 13 7.68 11.34 3.16
CA ASP A 13 7.16 10.32 4.09
C ASP A 13 7.69 8.92 3.76
N TYR A 14 7.79 8.57 2.47
CA TYR A 14 8.26 7.27 2.02
C TYR A 14 9.78 7.11 2.24
N GLU A 15 10.58 8.13 1.90
CA GLU A 15 12.02 8.17 2.20
C GLU A 15 12.28 8.02 3.71
N ALA A 16 11.54 8.77 4.53
CA ALA A 16 11.66 8.66 5.99
C ALA A 16 11.36 7.24 6.49
N PHE A 17 10.36 6.58 5.89
CA PHE A 17 9.98 5.21 6.22
C PHE A 17 11.09 4.21 5.87
N THR A 18 11.60 4.25 4.64
CA THR A 18 12.61 3.28 4.16
C THR A 18 13.96 3.45 4.88
N ALA A 19 14.41 4.70 5.06
CA ALA A 19 15.68 5.02 5.73
C ALA A 19 15.69 4.61 7.22
N GLY A 20 14.52 4.57 7.87
CA GLY A 20 14.41 4.24 9.30
C GLY A 20 14.83 2.82 9.68
N PHE A 21 14.86 1.87 8.74
CA PHE A 21 15.04 0.44 9.03
C PHE A 21 16.48 -0.06 9.11
N THR A 22 17.43 0.62 8.47
CA THR A 22 18.80 0.13 8.32
C THR A 22 19.79 1.14 8.88
N LYS A 23 20.90 0.67 9.44
CA LYS A 23 22.08 1.48 9.79
C LYS A 23 23.26 0.73 9.23
N ILE A 24 24.18 1.44 8.59
CA ILE A 24 25.31 0.82 7.91
C ILE A 24 26.59 1.32 8.58
N HIS A 25 27.44 0.39 8.99
CA HIS A 25 28.70 0.71 9.64
C HIS A 25 29.80 1.09 8.64
N ASP A 26 29.94 0.35 7.53
CA ASP A 26 30.95 0.67 6.51
C ASP A 26 30.57 1.98 5.78
N PRO A 27 31.39 3.03 5.88
CA PRO A 27 31.09 4.33 5.29
C PRO A 27 30.96 4.29 3.76
N ARG A 28 31.61 3.34 3.07
CA ARG A 28 31.54 3.22 1.60
C ARG A 28 30.26 2.56 1.15
N ILE A 29 29.74 1.61 1.95
CA ILE A 29 28.40 1.07 1.71
C ILE A 29 27.36 2.16 1.99
N GLN A 30 27.52 2.91 3.09
CA GLN A 30 26.63 4.02 3.41
C GLN A 30 26.64 5.07 2.28
N GLU A 31 27.82 5.48 1.82
CA GLU A 31 27.97 6.40 0.69
C GLU A 31 27.32 5.85 -0.59
N HIS A 32 27.49 4.57 -0.91
CA HIS A 32 26.82 3.94 -2.06
C HIS A 32 25.29 4.00 -1.95
N VAL A 33 24.75 3.76 -0.75
CA VAL A 33 23.30 3.84 -0.49
C VAL A 33 22.82 5.29 -0.56
N ASP A 34 23.54 6.24 0.03
CA ASP A 34 23.22 7.66 0.02
C ASP A 34 23.24 8.23 -1.41
N GLN A 35 24.23 7.83 -2.23
CA GLN A 35 24.30 8.20 -3.65
C GLN A 35 23.10 7.65 -4.44
N ARG A 36 22.66 6.41 -4.18
CA ARG A 36 21.47 5.85 -4.83
C ARG A 36 20.20 6.59 -4.45
N VAL A 37 20.07 6.95 -3.18
CA VAL A 37 18.97 7.76 -2.66
C VAL A 37 18.98 9.14 -3.34
N ALA A 38 20.14 9.79 -3.41
CA ALA A 38 20.31 11.08 -4.08
C ALA A 38 20.02 11.02 -5.59
N ASN A 39 20.34 9.91 -6.25
CA ASN A 39 20.04 9.65 -7.66
C ASN A 39 18.57 9.28 -7.92
N GLY A 40 17.76 9.11 -6.87
CA GLY A 40 16.35 8.75 -6.99
C GLY A 40 16.09 7.31 -7.41
N ASP A 41 17.02 6.37 -7.18
CA ASP A 41 16.87 4.97 -7.66
C ASP A 41 15.61 4.27 -7.09
N GLN A 42 15.20 4.60 -5.86
CA GLN A 42 14.00 4.07 -5.22
C GLN A 42 12.73 4.87 -5.53
N TRP A 43 12.87 6.11 -6.00
CA TRP A 43 11.78 7.00 -6.33
C TRP A 43 12.20 7.90 -7.49
N PRO A 44 12.31 7.35 -8.71
CA PRO A 44 12.71 8.14 -9.86
C PRO A 44 11.74 9.31 -10.07
N ASP A 45 12.22 10.35 -10.74
CA ASP A 45 11.42 11.52 -11.05
C ASP A 45 10.09 11.14 -11.69
N ALA A 46 9.00 11.75 -11.21
CA ALA A 46 7.67 11.46 -11.73
C ALA A 46 7.56 11.85 -13.21
N TYR A 47 7.08 10.92 -14.03
CA TYR A 47 6.72 11.24 -15.41
C TYR A 47 5.49 12.14 -15.43
N LEU A 48 5.53 13.17 -16.27
CA LEU A 48 4.42 14.09 -16.43
C LEU A 48 3.70 13.79 -17.74
N SER A 49 2.39 13.55 -17.66
CA SER A 49 1.54 13.43 -18.84
C SER A 49 0.52 14.56 -18.87
N LEU A 50 0.33 15.16 -20.05
CA LEU A 50 -0.69 16.19 -20.28
C LEU A 50 -1.75 15.63 -21.23
N ASN A 51 -3.01 15.70 -20.85
CA ASN A 51 -4.11 15.27 -21.71
C ASN A 51 -4.31 16.32 -22.81
N PRO A 52 -4.15 15.95 -24.09
CA PRO A 52 -4.34 16.84 -25.19
C PRO A 52 -5.83 17.14 -25.40
N ASN A 53 -6.11 18.28 -26.05
CA ASN A 53 -7.45 18.58 -26.52
C ASN A 53 -7.76 17.81 -27.81
N PHE A 54 -9.02 17.40 -27.96
CA PHE A 54 -9.51 16.79 -29.19
C PHE A 54 -10.06 17.87 -30.11
N ALA A 55 -9.80 17.75 -31.41
CA ALA A 55 -10.38 18.60 -32.42
C ALA A 55 -11.92 18.52 -32.39
N SER A 56 -12.58 19.65 -32.60
CA SER A 56 -14.04 19.69 -32.71
C SER A 56 -14.51 19.07 -34.03
N GLY A 57 -15.53 18.22 -33.94
CA GLY A 57 -16.31 17.73 -35.08
C GLY A 57 -17.52 18.62 -35.41
N GLY A 58 -17.79 19.64 -34.60
CA GLY A 58 -18.98 20.48 -34.67
C GLY A 58 -20.02 20.14 -33.61
N SER A 59 -20.93 21.08 -33.37
CA SER A 59 -22.04 20.87 -32.41
C SER A 59 -23.13 19.98 -33.00
N ILE A 60 -23.90 19.31 -32.13
CA ILE A 60 -25.06 18.54 -32.59
C ILE A 60 -26.00 19.39 -33.45
N GLY A 61 -26.23 20.66 -33.08
CA GLY A 61 -27.07 21.59 -33.84
C GLY A 61 -26.51 21.92 -35.23
N GLU A 62 -25.19 22.00 -35.38
CA GLU A 62 -24.55 22.16 -36.70
C GLU A 62 -24.75 20.92 -37.59
N LEU A 63 -24.57 19.72 -37.03
CA LEU A 63 -24.78 18.47 -37.76
C LEU A 63 -26.25 18.28 -38.16
N VAL A 64 -27.20 18.72 -37.32
CA VAL A 64 -28.63 18.76 -37.67
C VAL A 64 -28.89 19.71 -38.83
N LYS A 65 -28.35 20.94 -38.79
CA LYS A 65 -28.48 21.91 -39.89
C LYS A 65 -27.88 21.41 -41.21
N GLN A 66 -26.82 20.61 -41.14
CA GLN A 66 -26.19 19.96 -42.30
C GLN A 66 -26.96 18.72 -42.79
N GLY A 67 -28.05 18.33 -42.11
CA GLY A 67 -28.82 17.12 -42.44
C GLY A 67 -28.10 15.80 -42.15
N ILE A 68 -26.98 15.86 -41.41
CA ILE A 68 -26.24 14.66 -40.96
C ILE A 68 -27.01 13.95 -39.86
N LEU A 69 -27.59 14.70 -38.92
CA LEU A 69 -28.42 14.17 -37.83
C LEU A 69 -29.89 14.55 -37.97
N HIS A 70 -30.77 13.74 -37.39
CA HIS A 70 -32.19 14.01 -37.25
C HIS A 70 -32.44 15.21 -36.32
N PRO A 71 -33.43 16.09 -36.57
CA PRO A 71 -33.69 17.27 -35.75
C PRO A 71 -33.84 17.01 -34.25
N GLU A 72 -34.49 15.91 -33.87
CA GLU A 72 -34.70 15.53 -32.47
C GLU A 72 -33.38 15.27 -31.70
N CYS A 73 -32.27 14.95 -32.39
CA CYS A 73 -30.97 14.78 -31.75
C CYS A 73 -30.51 16.05 -31.01
N GLU A 74 -30.90 17.24 -31.47
CA GLU A 74 -30.55 18.50 -30.83
C GLU A 74 -31.21 18.66 -29.45
N ARG A 75 -32.38 18.05 -29.22
CA ARG A 75 -33.08 18.03 -27.92
C ARG A 75 -32.56 16.89 -27.02
N ILE A 76 -32.21 15.75 -27.61
CA ILE A 76 -31.72 14.57 -26.88
C ILE A 76 -30.32 14.80 -26.30
N PHE A 77 -29.36 15.18 -27.14
CA PHE A 77 -27.94 15.23 -26.79
C PHE A 77 -27.55 16.58 -26.16
N ARG A 78 -28.02 16.79 -24.93
CA ARG A 78 -27.73 17.97 -24.11
C ARG A 78 -27.23 17.63 -22.72
N VAL A 79 -26.32 18.45 -22.19
CA VAL A 79 -25.78 18.34 -20.83
C VAL A 79 -26.54 19.26 -19.88
N GLY A 80 -26.86 18.79 -18.67
CA GLY A 80 -27.57 19.59 -17.67
C GLY A 80 -29.08 19.75 -17.93
N LYS A 81 -29.67 18.84 -18.72
CA LYS A 81 -31.12 18.80 -18.98
C LYS A 81 -31.90 18.41 -17.71
N GLY A 82 -32.89 19.22 -17.36
CA GLY A 82 -33.82 18.97 -16.24
C GLY A 82 -34.61 17.66 -16.44
N LYS A 83 -35.09 17.06 -15.35
CA LYS A 83 -35.83 15.78 -15.41
C LYS A 83 -37.18 15.96 -16.09
N GLU A 84 -37.89 17.04 -15.76
CA GLU A 84 -39.23 17.33 -16.28
C GLU A 84 -39.19 18.02 -17.66
N PRO A 85 -40.24 17.91 -18.47
CA PRO A 85 -40.32 18.54 -19.80
C PRO A 85 -40.16 20.06 -19.81
N ASP A 86 -40.56 20.72 -18.73
CA ASP A 86 -40.44 22.17 -18.48
C ASP A 86 -39.19 22.56 -17.69
N GLY A 87 -38.29 21.60 -17.45
CA GLY A 87 -37.02 21.81 -16.75
C GLY A 87 -35.98 22.58 -17.57
N THR A 88 -34.78 22.74 -17.00
CA THR A 88 -33.68 23.43 -17.68
C THR A 88 -33.36 22.74 -19.02
N PRO A 89 -33.31 23.46 -20.16
CA PRO A 89 -33.13 22.85 -21.48
C PRO A 89 -31.74 22.23 -21.68
N GLY A 90 -30.77 22.55 -20.81
CA GLY A 90 -29.39 22.07 -20.92
C GLY A 90 -28.62 22.69 -22.09
N GLN A 91 -27.32 22.40 -22.15
CA GLN A 91 -26.39 22.89 -23.17
C GLN A 91 -26.20 21.84 -24.27
N VAL A 92 -26.14 22.28 -25.52
CA VAL A 92 -25.88 21.41 -26.68
C VAL A 92 -24.47 20.83 -26.59
N ILE A 93 -24.34 19.56 -26.96
CA ILE A 93 -23.04 18.87 -26.97
C ILE A 93 -22.24 19.25 -28.22
N ASP A 94 -20.97 19.59 -28.02
CA ASP A 94 -19.96 19.63 -29.09
C ASP A 94 -19.34 18.24 -29.25
N LEU A 95 -19.43 17.68 -30.46
CA LEU A 95 -18.80 16.42 -30.77
C LEU A 95 -17.31 16.62 -31.04
N HIS A 96 -16.52 15.62 -30.67
CA HIS A 96 -15.15 15.50 -31.13
C HIS A 96 -15.10 14.98 -32.57
N GLN A 97 -14.05 15.31 -33.29
CA GLN A 97 -13.88 14.95 -34.70
C GLN A 97 -14.05 13.43 -34.93
N HIS A 98 -13.48 12.60 -34.05
CA HIS A 98 -13.63 11.14 -34.11
C HIS A 98 -15.07 10.65 -33.85
N GLN A 99 -15.89 11.40 -33.10
CA GLN A 99 -17.30 11.08 -32.92
C GLN A 99 -18.12 11.45 -34.16
N ARG A 100 -17.80 12.56 -34.83
CA ARG A 100 -18.39 12.92 -36.13
C ARG A 100 -18.06 11.88 -37.20
N GLU A 101 -16.81 11.47 -37.31
CA GLU A 101 -16.38 10.43 -38.25
C GLU A 101 -17.18 9.14 -38.04
N ALA A 102 -17.42 8.75 -36.78
CA ALA A 102 -18.25 7.60 -36.45
C ALA A 102 -19.70 7.77 -36.90
N VAL A 103 -20.30 8.96 -36.73
CA VAL A 103 -21.64 9.28 -37.23
C VAL A 103 -21.72 9.17 -38.75
N GLU A 104 -20.74 9.71 -39.47
CA GLU A 104 -20.70 9.69 -40.93
C GLU A 104 -20.50 8.27 -41.48
N ILE A 105 -19.60 7.48 -40.88
CA ILE A 105 -19.37 6.07 -41.27
C ILE A 105 -20.58 5.20 -40.96
N ALA A 106 -21.19 5.37 -39.78
CA ALA A 106 -22.38 4.63 -39.38
C ALA A 106 -23.55 4.91 -40.33
N ARG A 107 -23.74 6.17 -40.74
CA ARG A 107 -24.76 6.58 -41.73
C ARG A 107 -24.55 5.90 -43.09
N GLY A 108 -23.29 5.65 -43.47
CA GLY A 108 -22.93 4.90 -44.67
C GLY A 108 -23.19 3.38 -44.61
N GLY A 109 -23.66 2.85 -43.47
CA GLY A 109 -23.97 1.42 -43.31
C GLY A 109 -22.74 0.53 -43.05
N ALA A 110 -21.56 1.11 -42.83
CA ALA A 110 -20.34 0.34 -42.61
C ALA A 110 -20.07 0.03 -41.14
N SER A 111 -19.37 -1.08 -40.87
CA SER A 111 -18.82 -1.42 -39.55
C SER A 111 -17.53 -0.65 -39.29
N TYR A 112 -17.27 -0.27 -38.04
CA TYR A 112 -16.14 0.57 -37.66
C TYR A 112 -15.61 0.27 -36.25
N VAL A 113 -14.37 0.70 -36.00
CA VAL A 113 -13.74 0.60 -34.67
C VAL A 113 -13.17 1.94 -34.28
N LEU A 114 -13.48 2.39 -33.07
CA LEU A 114 -12.92 3.59 -32.48
C LEU A 114 -11.79 3.23 -31.50
N THR A 115 -10.57 3.67 -31.80
CA THR A 115 -9.38 3.50 -30.97
C THR A 115 -8.91 4.86 -30.45
N THR A 116 -9.45 5.28 -29.29
CA THR A 116 -9.14 6.59 -28.68
C THR A 116 -8.95 6.47 -27.18
N GLY A 117 -8.14 7.34 -26.57
CA GLY A 117 -7.80 7.29 -25.14
C GLY A 117 -9.00 7.31 -24.19
N THR A 118 -8.76 7.00 -22.91
CA THR A 118 -9.80 7.12 -21.87
C THR A 118 -10.27 8.57 -21.74
N GLY A 119 -11.59 8.80 -21.61
CA GLY A 119 -12.15 10.15 -21.49
C GLY A 119 -12.42 10.89 -22.80
N SER A 120 -12.22 10.25 -23.97
CA SER A 120 -12.52 10.81 -25.30
C SER A 120 -14.02 10.82 -25.68
N GLY A 121 -14.90 10.38 -24.77
CA GLY A 121 -16.33 10.27 -25.02
C GLY A 121 -16.70 9.16 -26.03
N LYS A 122 -16.05 7.99 -25.96
CA LYS A 122 -16.30 6.86 -26.87
C LYS A 122 -17.77 6.47 -26.97
N SER A 123 -18.53 6.57 -25.88
CA SER A 123 -19.95 6.20 -25.87
C SER A 123 -20.79 6.97 -26.90
N LEU A 124 -20.54 8.27 -27.06
CA LEU A 124 -21.27 9.09 -28.04
C LEU A 124 -21.01 8.64 -29.49
N SER A 125 -19.88 7.98 -29.78
CA SER A 125 -19.57 7.53 -31.14
C SER A 125 -20.44 6.35 -31.60
N TYR A 126 -21.16 5.70 -30.70
CA TYR A 126 -22.15 4.66 -31.05
C TYR A 126 -23.56 5.04 -30.60
N MET A 127 -23.74 5.76 -29.49
CA MET A 127 -25.07 6.20 -29.03
C MET A 127 -25.74 7.16 -30.02
N VAL A 128 -25.00 8.16 -30.53
CA VAL A 128 -25.56 9.15 -31.47
C VAL A 128 -26.02 8.48 -32.77
N PRO A 129 -25.21 7.64 -33.44
CA PRO A 129 -25.66 6.93 -34.65
C PRO A 129 -26.87 6.01 -34.43
N ILE A 130 -26.91 5.28 -33.31
CA ILE A 130 -28.02 4.36 -33.00
C ILE A 130 -29.32 5.16 -32.84
N VAL A 131 -29.29 6.23 -32.05
CA VAL A 131 -30.46 7.08 -31.81
C VAL A 131 -30.92 7.77 -33.09
N ASP A 132 -30.00 8.34 -33.88
CA ASP A 132 -30.30 8.94 -35.18
C ASP A 132 -31.01 7.95 -36.11
N SER A 133 -30.51 6.71 -36.15
CA SER A 133 -31.08 5.66 -36.99
C SER A 133 -32.51 5.30 -36.61
N VAL A 134 -32.83 5.18 -35.31
CA VAL A 134 -34.18 4.86 -34.83
C VAL A 134 -35.13 6.03 -35.12
N LEU A 135 -34.70 7.26 -34.86
CA LEU A 135 -35.50 8.46 -35.11
C LEU A 135 -35.86 8.60 -36.60
N ARG A 136 -34.90 8.34 -37.50
CA ARG A 136 -35.15 8.39 -38.93
C ARG A 136 -36.16 7.35 -39.39
N GLN A 137 -36.06 6.11 -38.89
CA GLN A 137 -37.05 5.06 -39.19
C GLN A 137 -38.47 5.48 -38.78
N ARG A 138 -38.61 6.12 -37.61
CA ARG A 138 -39.90 6.66 -37.15
C ARG A 138 -40.39 7.78 -38.07
N ALA A 139 -39.52 8.72 -38.43
CA ALA A 139 -39.86 9.83 -39.32
C ALA A 139 -40.26 9.38 -40.73
N THR A 140 -39.67 8.30 -41.25
CA THR A 140 -40.00 7.72 -42.57
C THR A 140 -41.15 6.71 -42.53
N GLY A 141 -41.72 6.43 -41.36
CA GLY A 141 -42.79 5.44 -41.20
C GLY A 141 -42.35 3.98 -41.36
N SER A 142 -41.04 3.72 -41.39
CA SER A 142 -40.45 2.37 -41.53
C SER A 142 -40.01 1.79 -40.18
N TYR A 143 -40.58 2.28 -39.09
CA TYR A 143 -40.27 1.83 -37.74
C TYR A 143 -41.14 0.63 -37.38
N GLU A 144 -40.50 -0.42 -36.88
CA GLU A 144 -41.17 -1.58 -36.31
C GLU A 144 -40.75 -1.74 -34.84
N PRO A 145 -41.66 -2.07 -33.91
CA PRO A 145 -41.31 -2.36 -32.52
C PRO A 145 -40.30 -3.50 -32.40
N GLY A 146 -39.39 -3.41 -31.43
CA GLY A 146 -38.37 -4.44 -31.16
C GLY A 146 -36.96 -3.88 -31.01
N VAL A 147 -36.00 -4.78 -30.85
CA VAL A 147 -34.59 -4.45 -30.56
C VAL A 147 -33.85 -4.08 -31.84
N LYS A 148 -33.35 -2.84 -31.91
CA LYS A 148 -32.59 -2.32 -33.06
C LYS A 148 -31.08 -2.28 -32.81
N ALA A 149 -30.68 -2.21 -31.54
CA ALA A 149 -29.29 -2.24 -31.14
C ALA A 149 -29.06 -3.09 -29.88
N ILE A 150 -28.01 -3.92 -29.90
CA ILE A 150 -27.50 -4.60 -28.71
C ILE A 150 -26.12 -4.04 -28.37
N ILE A 151 -25.95 -3.59 -27.13
CA ILE A 151 -24.67 -3.08 -26.62
C ILE A 151 -24.14 -4.05 -25.58
N VAL A 152 -22.99 -4.64 -25.89
CA VAL A 152 -22.32 -5.64 -25.06
C VAL A 152 -21.16 -5.00 -24.31
N TYR A 153 -21.32 -4.95 -23.00
CA TYR A 153 -20.29 -4.49 -22.08
C TYR A 153 -19.54 -5.69 -21.45
N PRO A 154 -18.22 -5.60 -21.22
CA PRO A 154 -17.47 -6.66 -20.57
C PRO A 154 -17.87 -6.86 -19.10
N MET A 155 -18.45 -5.83 -18.45
CA MET A 155 -18.76 -5.83 -17.02
C MET A 155 -20.10 -5.13 -16.72
N ASN A 156 -20.85 -5.65 -15.74
CA ASN A 156 -22.14 -5.09 -15.32
C ASN A 156 -22.04 -3.64 -14.83
N ALA A 157 -20.93 -3.28 -14.17
CA ALA A 157 -20.72 -1.92 -13.69
C ALA A 157 -20.72 -0.89 -14.83
N LEU A 158 -20.13 -1.24 -15.98
CA LEU A 158 -20.17 -0.39 -17.18
C LEU A 158 -21.60 -0.30 -17.73
N ALA A 159 -22.33 -1.41 -17.79
CA ALA A 159 -23.73 -1.39 -18.20
C ALA A 159 -24.60 -0.47 -17.31
N ASN A 160 -24.40 -0.49 -15.99
CA ASN A 160 -25.12 0.37 -15.04
C ASN A 160 -24.80 1.86 -15.26
N SER A 161 -23.53 2.18 -15.50
CA SER A 161 -23.07 3.55 -15.79
C SER A 161 -23.69 4.08 -17.09
N GLN A 162 -23.67 3.26 -18.14
CA GLN A 162 -24.22 3.63 -19.44
C GLN A 162 -25.76 3.71 -19.43
N GLN A 163 -26.45 2.91 -18.60
CA GLN A 163 -27.88 3.07 -18.35
C GLN A 163 -28.20 4.45 -17.75
N HIS A 164 -27.40 4.94 -16.79
CA HIS A 164 -27.57 6.28 -16.23
C HIS A 164 -27.33 7.37 -17.27
N GLU A 165 -26.34 7.21 -18.13
CA GLU A 165 -26.02 8.15 -19.20
C GLU A 165 -27.16 8.23 -20.23
N LEU A 166 -27.65 7.09 -20.72
CA LEU A 166 -28.82 7.02 -21.61
C LEU A 166 -30.08 7.58 -20.95
N THR A 167 -30.27 7.40 -19.63
CA THR A 167 -31.37 8.02 -18.89
C THR A 167 -31.33 9.55 -19.00
N ARG A 168 -30.14 10.15 -18.84
CA ARG A 168 -29.98 11.61 -18.94
C ARG A 168 -30.29 12.14 -20.35
N PHE A 169 -29.99 11.37 -21.40
CA PHE A 169 -30.26 11.80 -22.77
C PHE A 169 -31.70 11.51 -23.23
N LEU A 170 -32.21 10.31 -22.98
CA LEU A 170 -33.44 9.82 -23.58
C LEU A 170 -34.68 9.96 -22.69
N LYS A 171 -34.53 10.04 -21.36
CA LYS A 171 -35.68 10.20 -20.43
C LYS A 171 -35.87 11.61 -19.92
N ASN A 172 -34.79 12.28 -19.50
CA ASN A 172 -34.89 13.64 -18.98
C ASN A 172 -35.49 14.60 -20.03
N GLY A 173 -36.39 15.49 -19.62
CA GLY A 173 -37.03 16.47 -20.50
C GLY A 173 -38.11 15.89 -21.43
N TYR A 174 -38.52 14.64 -21.20
CA TYR A 174 -39.64 13.99 -21.87
C TYR A 174 -40.68 13.51 -20.84
N PRO A 175 -41.98 13.50 -21.18
CA PRO A 175 -43.00 12.90 -20.33
C PRO A 175 -42.73 11.42 -20.08
N ILE A 176 -43.20 10.91 -18.93
CA ILE A 176 -43.10 9.49 -18.61
C ILE A 176 -43.78 8.68 -19.72
N SER A 177 -43.07 7.68 -20.24
CA SER A 177 -43.52 6.78 -21.32
C SER A 177 -43.68 7.42 -22.71
N ASP A 178 -43.20 8.65 -22.92
CA ASP A 178 -43.16 9.32 -24.23
C ASP A 178 -41.71 9.53 -24.70
N GLU A 179 -40.88 8.54 -24.44
CA GLU A 179 -39.45 8.54 -24.74
C GLU A 179 -39.26 8.32 -26.26
N PRO A 180 -38.48 9.15 -26.97
CA PRO A 180 -38.35 9.04 -28.43
C PRO A 180 -37.62 7.76 -28.87
N VAL A 181 -36.75 7.24 -28.00
CA VAL A 181 -36.04 5.97 -28.16
C VAL A 181 -35.99 5.27 -26.80
N THR A 182 -36.38 4.01 -26.76
CA THR A 182 -36.44 3.21 -25.54
C THR A 182 -35.16 2.39 -25.34
N PHE A 183 -34.74 2.23 -24.08
CA PHE A 183 -33.61 1.36 -23.73
C PHE A 183 -33.89 0.62 -22.43
N ARG A 184 -33.35 -0.59 -22.31
CA ARG A 184 -33.37 -1.38 -21.06
C ARG A 184 -32.07 -2.17 -20.89
N ARG A 185 -31.73 -2.45 -19.63
CA ARG A 185 -30.60 -3.31 -19.25
C ARG A 185 -31.12 -4.72 -18.95
N TYR A 186 -30.39 -5.72 -19.44
CA TYR A 186 -30.68 -7.13 -19.19
C TYR A 186 -29.42 -7.87 -18.79
N THR A 187 -29.24 -8.08 -17.48
CA THR A 187 -28.08 -8.73 -16.88
C THR A 187 -28.48 -9.69 -15.77
N GLY A 188 -27.55 -10.57 -15.36
CA GLY A 188 -27.80 -11.51 -14.25
C GLY A 188 -27.98 -10.85 -12.87
N GLN A 189 -27.80 -9.53 -12.75
CA GLN A 189 -28.03 -8.77 -11.50
C GLN A 189 -29.42 -8.14 -11.45
N ASP A 190 -30.19 -8.17 -12.54
CA ASP A 190 -31.52 -7.58 -12.60
C ASP A 190 -32.56 -8.44 -11.90
N ARG A 191 -33.52 -7.79 -11.23
CA ARG A 191 -34.61 -8.49 -10.56
C ARG A 191 -35.43 -9.26 -11.60
N GLU A 192 -36.07 -10.32 -11.16
CA GLU A 192 -36.89 -11.15 -12.05
C GLU A 192 -38.03 -10.36 -12.68
N ALA A 193 -38.65 -9.44 -11.92
CA ALA A 193 -39.68 -8.52 -12.43
C ALA A 193 -39.14 -7.62 -13.56
N ASP A 194 -37.94 -7.04 -13.40
CA ASP A 194 -37.32 -6.17 -14.41
C ASP A 194 -37.00 -6.97 -15.68
N ARG A 195 -36.50 -8.21 -15.53
CA ARG A 195 -36.23 -9.11 -16.65
C ARG A 195 -37.52 -9.49 -17.39
N ALA A 196 -38.60 -9.78 -16.65
CA ALA A 196 -39.91 -10.05 -17.23
C ALA A 196 -40.50 -8.83 -17.98
N GLU A 197 -40.31 -7.61 -17.47
CA GLU A 197 -40.71 -6.39 -18.18
C GLU A 197 -40.01 -6.28 -19.55
N VAL A 198 -38.70 -6.57 -19.58
CA VAL A 198 -37.91 -6.51 -20.83
C VAL A 198 -38.36 -7.58 -21.84
N LEU A 199 -38.71 -8.78 -21.38
CA LEU A 199 -39.23 -9.84 -22.26
C LEU A 199 -40.62 -9.49 -22.83
N ASN A 200 -41.47 -8.87 -22.02
CA ASN A 200 -42.83 -8.48 -22.43
C ASN A 200 -42.84 -7.21 -23.29
N ASN A 201 -41.91 -6.28 -23.05
CA ASN A 201 -41.80 -5.01 -23.77
C ASN A 201 -40.34 -4.79 -24.23
N PRO A 202 -39.90 -5.45 -25.31
CA PRO A 202 -38.54 -5.30 -25.83
C PRO A 202 -38.21 -3.84 -26.20
N PRO A 203 -37.06 -3.29 -25.75
CA PRO A 203 -36.67 -1.91 -26.05
C PRO A 203 -36.03 -1.76 -27.43
N ASP A 204 -35.88 -0.52 -27.91
CA ASP A 204 -35.08 -0.23 -29.12
C ASP A 204 -33.58 -0.55 -28.90
N ILE A 205 -33.06 -0.28 -27.69
CA ILE A 205 -31.66 -0.51 -27.30
C ILE A 205 -31.57 -1.45 -26.09
N LEU A 206 -30.90 -2.59 -26.27
CA LEU A 206 -30.65 -3.57 -25.21
C LEU A 206 -29.21 -3.47 -24.69
N LEU A 207 -29.04 -3.21 -23.40
CA LEU A 207 -27.74 -3.19 -22.73
C LEU A 207 -27.50 -4.51 -22.02
N THR A 208 -26.42 -5.22 -22.34
CA THR A 208 -26.12 -6.52 -21.73
C THR A 208 -24.62 -6.80 -21.61
N ASN A 209 -24.25 -8.01 -21.21
CA ASN A 209 -22.89 -8.52 -21.22
C ASN A 209 -22.81 -9.79 -22.08
N TYR A 210 -21.60 -10.23 -22.45
CA TYR A 210 -21.43 -11.34 -23.39
C TYR A 210 -21.99 -12.69 -22.86
N VAL A 211 -21.95 -12.92 -21.54
CA VAL A 211 -22.51 -14.14 -20.92
C VAL A 211 -24.03 -14.14 -21.04
N MET A 212 -24.66 -13.00 -20.75
CA MET A 212 -26.11 -12.86 -20.84
C MET A 212 -26.59 -12.90 -22.27
N LEU A 213 -25.83 -12.34 -23.22
CA LEU A 213 -26.10 -12.50 -24.65
C LEU A 213 -26.07 -13.96 -25.09
N GLU A 214 -25.15 -14.77 -24.55
CA GLU A 214 -25.14 -16.20 -24.81
C GLU A 214 -26.38 -16.91 -24.23
N LEU A 215 -26.82 -16.51 -23.03
CA LEU A 215 -28.04 -17.01 -22.42
C LEU A 215 -29.29 -16.63 -23.23
N LEU A 216 -29.35 -15.40 -23.76
CA LEU A 216 -30.44 -14.95 -24.64
C LEU A 216 -30.60 -15.85 -25.88
N LEU A 217 -29.51 -16.40 -26.41
CA LEU A 217 -29.53 -17.26 -27.59
C LEU A 217 -29.86 -18.73 -27.28
N THR A 218 -29.72 -19.15 -26.03
CA THR A 218 -29.78 -20.56 -25.63
C THR A 218 -31.01 -20.91 -24.81
N ARG A 219 -31.60 -19.95 -24.10
CA ARG A 219 -32.80 -20.18 -23.29
C ARG A 219 -34.08 -19.97 -24.13
N PRO A 220 -35.08 -20.86 -24.00
CA PRO A 220 -36.29 -20.80 -24.84
C PRO A 220 -37.05 -19.47 -24.71
N ASP A 221 -37.40 -19.05 -23.50
CA ASP A 221 -38.22 -17.85 -23.28
C ASP A 221 -37.50 -16.59 -23.79
N GLU A 222 -36.23 -16.41 -23.44
CA GLU A 222 -35.45 -15.27 -23.94
C GLU A 222 -35.31 -15.28 -25.46
N ARG A 223 -35.19 -16.45 -26.09
CA ARG A 223 -35.10 -16.59 -27.53
C ARG A 223 -36.43 -16.26 -28.22
N ASP A 224 -37.53 -16.80 -27.71
CA ASP A 224 -38.87 -16.60 -28.28
C ASP A 224 -39.30 -15.13 -28.22
N HIS A 225 -38.89 -14.41 -27.17
CA HIS A 225 -39.25 -13.01 -26.98
C HIS A 225 -38.20 -12.03 -27.55
N LEU A 226 -36.95 -12.05 -27.06
CA LEU A 226 -35.97 -11.00 -27.38
C LEU A 226 -35.25 -11.23 -28.71
N ILE A 227 -34.93 -12.47 -29.08
CA ILE A 227 -34.28 -12.75 -30.37
C ILE A 227 -35.27 -12.59 -31.52
N THR A 228 -36.53 -12.99 -31.32
CA THR A 228 -37.62 -12.68 -32.26
C THR A 228 -37.86 -11.16 -32.38
N ALA A 229 -37.82 -10.42 -31.28
CA ALA A 229 -37.93 -8.96 -31.34
C ALA A 229 -36.69 -8.27 -31.93
N ALA A 230 -35.57 -8.99 -32.07
CA ALA A 230 -34.31 -8.51 -32.65
C ALA A 230 -34.11 -8.97 -34.11
N GLN A 231 -35.17 -9.38 -34.82
CA GLN A 231 -35.05 -9.68 -36.26
C GLN A 231 -34.56 -8.47 -37.04
N ASP A 232 -33.66 -8.71 -38.00
CA ASP A 232 -32.93 -7.68 -38.76
C ASP A 232 -32.19 -6.68 -37.85
N LEU A 233 -31.52 -7.20 -36.81
CA LEU A 233 -30.76 -6.39 -35.86
C LEU A 233 -29.76 -5.47 -36.59
N ARG A 234 -29.92 -4.16 -36.40
CA ARG A 234 -29.12 -3.18 -37.15
C ARG A 234 -27.74 -2.92 -36.55
N PHE A 235 -27.64 -2.86 -35.23
CA PHE A 235 -26.38 -2.54 -34.54
C PHE A 235 -25.99 -3.58 -33.49
N LEU A 236 -24.72 -3.98 -33.52
CA LEU A 236 -24.06 -4.69 -32.42
C LEU A 236 -22.82 -3.92 -31.99
N VAL A 237 -22.82 -3.43 -30.75
CA VAL A 237 -21.69 -2.71 -30.17
C VAL A 237 -20.95 -3.64 -29.21
N LEU A 238 -19.65 -3.83 -29.44
CA LEU A 238 -18.75 -4.47 -28.48
C LEU A 238 -17.87 -3.38 -27.84
N ASP A 239 -18.20 -3.00 -26.61
CA ASP A 239 -17.42 -2.01 -25.87
C ASP A 239 -16.18 -2.64 -25.23
N GLU A 240 -15.14 -1.82 -25.08
CA GLU A 240 -13.82 -2.20 -24.56
C GLU A 240 -13.23 -3.45 -25.24
N LEU A 241 -13.14 -3.40 -26.56
CA LEU A 241 -12.79 -4.53 -27.43
C LEU A 241 -11.46 -5.21 -27.07
N HIS A 242 -10.53 -4.50 -26.43
CA HIS A 242 -9.26 -5.05 -25.94
C HIS A 242 -9.42 -6.08 -24.81
N THR A 243 -10.59 -6.15 -24.17
CA THR A 243 -10.89 -7.18 -23.16
C THR A 243 -11.12 -8.55 -23.79
N TYR A 244 -11.55 -8.60 -25.05
CA TYR A 244 -11.87 -9.84 -25.77
C TYR A 244 -10.63 -10.42 -26.46
N ARG A 245 -9.76 -11.05 -25.68
CA ARG A 245 -8.50 -11.66 -26.15
C ARG A 245 -8.39 -13.15 -25.81
N GLY A 246 -7.45 -13.85 -26.47
CA GLY A 246 -7.21 -15.27 -26.24
C GLY A 246 -8.48 -16.12 -26.44
N ARG A 247 -8.74 -17.04 -25.50
CA ARG A 247 -9.93 -17.91 -25.53
C ARG A 247 -11.24 -17.11 -25.49
N GLN A 248 -11.35 -16.13 -24.59
CA GLN A 248 -12.57 -15.32 -24.46
C GLN A 248 -12.89 -14.56 -25.75
N GLY A 249 -11.87 -14.03 -26.44
CA GLY A 249 -12.06 -13.39 -27.74
C GLY A 249 -12.61 -14.34 -28.81
N ALA A 250 -12.17 -15.60 -28.82
CA ALA A 250 -12.69 -16.61 -29.73
C ALA A 250 -14.16 -16.97 -29.42
N ASP A 251 -14.49 -17.12 -28.14
CA ASP A 251 -15.86 -17.41 -27.69
C ASP A 251 -16.83 -16.28 -28.11
N VAL A 252 -16.44 -15.02 -27.88
CA VAL A 252 -17.22 -13.85 -28.31
C VAL A 252 -17.34 -13.78 -29.84
N ALA A 253 -16.28 -14.09 -30.59
CA ALA A 253 -16.34 -14.11 -32.05
C ALA A 253 -17.40 -15.10 -32.57
N MET A 254 -17.50 -16.28 -31.96
CA MET A 254 -18.52 -17.27 -32.32
C MET A 254 -19.92 -16.83 -31.87
N LEU A 255 -20.02 -16.17 -30.71
CA LEU A 255 -21.27 -15.59 -30.22
C LEU A 255 -21.83 -14.54 -31.20
N VAL A 256 -21.00 -13.65 -31.73
CA VAL A 256 -21.42 -12.65 -32.73
C VAL A 256 -22.03 -13.30 -33.97
N ARG A 257 -21.40 -14.39 -34.46
CA ARG A 257 -21.88 -15.13 -35.64
C ARG A 257 -23.23 -15.81 -35.35
N ARG A 258 -23.35 -16.50 -34.21
CA ARG A 258 -24.60 -17.12 -33.78
C ARG A 258 -25.74 -16.10 -33.60
N LEU A 259 -25.43 -14.92 -33.07
CA LEU A 259 -26.40 -13.84 -32.94
C LEU A 259 -26.88 -13.37 -34.31
N ARG A 260 -25.95 -13.10 -35.24
CA ARG A 260 -26.26 -12.69 -36.60
C ARG A 260 -27.21 -13.67 -37.28
N ASP A 261 -26.90 -14.96 -37.20
CA ASP A 261 -27.71 -16.02 -37.79
C ASP A 261 -29.09 -16.10 -37.12
N ALA A 262 -29.16 -16.04 -35.78
CA ALA A 262 -30.42 -16.14 -35.04
C ALA A 262 -31.36 -14.95 -35.27
N CYS A 263 -30.81 -13.76 -35.49
CA CYS A 263 -31.54 -12.53 -35.78
C CYS A 263 -31.80 -12.30 -37.29
N ALA A 264 -31.34 -13.20 -38.17
CA ALA A 264 -31.35 -13.02 -39.63
C ALA A 264 -30.78 -11.65 -40.08
N ALA A 265 -29.70 -11.21 -39.43
CA ALA A 265 -29.22 -9.83 -39.48
C ALA A 265 -28.04 -9.66 -40.46
N ASP A 266 -28.27 -9.90 -41.75
CA ASP A 266 -27.24 -9.85 -42.80
C ASP A 266 -26.59 -8.47 -42.94
N HIS A 267 -27.35 -7.41 -42.62
CA HIS A 267 -26.90 -6.02 -42.69
C HIS A 267 -26.45 -5.44 -41.33
N MET A 268 -26.28 -6.29 -40.30
CA MET A 268 -25.88 -5.83 -38.96
C MET A 268 -24.51 -5.14 -38.99
N GLN A 269 -24.51 -3.87 -38.60
CA GLN A 269 -23.32 -3.05 -38.39
C GLN A 269 -22.68 -3.38 -37.04
N CYS A 270 -21.40 -3.76 -37.06
CA CYS A 270 -20.63 -4.00 -35.85
C CYS A 270 -19.80 -2.77 -35.51
N VAL A 271 -19.88 -2.35 -34.25
CA VAL A 271 -19.13 -1.21 -33.71
C VAL A 271 -18.24 -1.69 -32.59
N GLY A 272 -16.95 -1.39 -32.69
CA GLY A 272 -15.98 -1.67 -31.63
C GLY A 272 -15.46 -0.38 -31.00
N THR A 273 -15.34 -0.33 -29.69
CA THR A 273 -14.67 0.77 -28.99
C THR A 273 -13.54 0.22 -28.15
N SER A 274 -12.38 0.87 -28.14
CA SER A 274 -11.27 0.49 -27.27
C SER A 274 -10.38 1.69 -26.95
N ALA A 275 -9.83 1.70 -25.73
CA ALA A 275 -8.79 2.64 -25.34
C ALA A 275 -7.44 2.36 -26.02
N THR A 276 -7.08 1.09 -26.16
CA THR A 276 -5.75 0.63 -26.59
C THR A 276 -5.88 -0.75 -27.25
N MET A 277 -5.31 -0.97 -28.43
CA MET A 277 -5.33 -2.29 -29.08
C MET A 277 -3.96 -2.75 -29.58
N THR A 278 -3.14 -1.83 -30.07
CA THR A 278 -1.76 -2.07 -30.46
C THR A 278 -0.97 -0.78 -30.22
N SER A 279 0.26 -0.92 -29.74
CA SER A 279 1.21 0.18 -29.51
C SER A 279 2.48 0.02 -30.34
N GLU A 280 2.55 -1.02 -31.17
CA GLU A 280 3.73 -1.37 -31.96
C GLU A 280 3.48 -1.07 -33.44
N GLY A 281 4.53 -0.64 -34.14
CA GLY A 281 4.45 -0.25 -35.56
C GLY A 281 3.92 1.16 -35.79
N SER A 282 3.96 1.57 -37.06
CA SER A 282 3.40 2.83 -37.55
C SER A 282 1.88 2.89 -37.39
N GLU A 283 1.27 4.07 -37.33
CA GLU A 283 -0.20 4.21 -37.21
C GLU A 283 -0.94 3.47 -38.35
N ALA A 284 -0.38 3.47 -39.55
CA ALA A 284 -0.95 2.74 -40.68
C ALA A 284 -0.94 1.21 -40.45
N GLU A 285 0.12 0.67 -39.84
CA GLU A 285 0.19 -0.73 -39.42
C GLU A 285 -0.80 -0.99 -38.29
N GLN A 286 -0.85 -0.13 -37.29
CA GLN A 286 -1.78 -0.23 -36.16
C GLN A 286 -3.23 -0.26 -36.62
N ARG A 287 -3.62 0.63 -37.55
CA ARG A 287 -4.97 0.63 -38.14
C ARG A 287 -5.25 -0.64 -38.94
N ARG A 288 -4.27 -1.15 -39.70
CA ARG A 288 -4.42 -2.42 -40.43
C ARG A 288 -4.61 -3.60 -39.47
N ASP A 289 -3.85 -3.65 -38.39
CA ASP A 289 -3.94 -4.72 -37.40
C ASP A 289 -5.27 -4.68 -36.64
N VAL A 290 -5.72 -3.49 -36.23
CA VAL A 290 -7.03 -3.30 -35.61
C VAL A 290 -8.15 -3.73 -36.56
N ALA A 291 -8.10 -3.30 -37.82
CA ALA A 291 -9.09 -3.69 -38.84
C ALA A 291 -9.14 -5.21 -39.02
N LYS A 292 -7.98 -5.87 -39.06
CA LYS A 292 -7.87 -7.33 -39.18
C LYS A 292 -8.44 -8.06 -37.97
N VAL A 293 -8.10 -7.62 -36.76
CA VAL A 293 -8.62 -8.21 -35.51
C VAL A 293 -10.13 -8.03 -35.41
N ALA A 294 -10.63 -6.82 -35.66
CA ALA A 294 -12.05 -6.52 -35.61
C ALA A 294 -12.85 -7.28 -36.68
N THR A 295 -12.32 -7.37 -37.90
CA THR A 295 -12.93 -8.18 -38.97
C THR A 295 -13.08 -9.63 -38.54
N ARG A 296 -12.03 -10.20 -37.93
CA ARG A 296 -12.08 -11.58 -37.42
C ARG A 296 -13.06 -11.75 -36.28
N LEU A 297 -13.07 -10.83 -35.32
CA LEU A 297 -13.96 -10.86 -34.16
C LEU A 297 -15.42 -10.75 -34.60
N PHE A 298 -15.78 -9.71 -35.36
CA PHE A 298 -17.14 -9.44 -35.81
C PHE A 298 -17.67 -10.42 -36.86
N GLY A 299 -16.77 -11.06 -37.62
CA GLY A 299 -17.16 -11.88 -38.76
C GLY A 299 -17.67 -11.06 -39.96
N THR A 300 -17.40 -9.75 -39.99
CA THR A 300 -17.78 -8.82 -41.06
C THR A 300 -16.57 -7.93 -41.39
N PRO A 301 -16.31 -7.61 -42.67
CA PRO A 301 -15.21 -6.73 -43.05
C PRO A 301 -15.26 -5.36 -42.37
N VAL A 302 -14.17 -4.97 -41.72
CA VAL A 302 -13.92 -3.60 -41.26
C VAL A 302 -12.81 -3.03 -42.14
N ALA A 303 -13.14 -2.01 -42.95
CA ALA A 303 -12.15 -1.38 -43.81
C ALA A 303 -11.14 -0.57 -42.98
N VAL A 304 -9.88 -0.49 -43.43
CA VAL A 304 -8.81 0.26 -42.74
C VAL A 304 -9.19 1.73 -42.50
N PRO A 305 -9.85 2.46 -43.44
CA PRO A 305 -10.33 3.83 -43.19
C PRO A 305 -11.40 3.92 -42.10
N ASN A 306 -12.09 2.82 -41.78
CA ASN A 306 -13.12 2.77 -40.73
C ASN A 306 -12.53 2.44 -39.35
N VAL A 307 -11.21 2.42 -39.22
CA VAL A 307 -10.53 2.44 -37.93
C VAL A 307 -10.27 3.90 -37.57
N ILE A 308 -11.10 4.40 -36.67
CA ILE A 308 -11.16 5.81 -36.27
C ILE A 308 -10.21 6.02 -35.09
N GLY A 309 -9.18 6.84 -35.32
CA GLY A 309 -8.23 7.28 -34.29
C GLY A 309 -8.66 8.60 -33.64
N GLU A 310 -7.83 9.12 -32.73
CA GLU A 310 -8.03 10.45 -32.18
C GLU A 310 -7.48 11.54 -33.11
N THR A 311 -8.18 12.67 -33.17
CA THR A 311 -7.69 13.88 -33.85
C THR A 311 -7.46 14.96 -32.80
N LEU A 312 -6.20 15.34 -32.61
CA LEU A 312 -5.78 16.25 -31.56
C LEU A 312 -5.70 17.70 -32.06
N GLN A 313 -5.91 18.64 -31.15
CA GLN A 313 -5.78 20.08 -31.38
C GLN A 313 -5.02 20.71 -30.20
N ARG A 314 -4.25 21.78 -30.46
CA ARG A 314 -3.65 22.58 -29.40
C ARG A 314 -4.71 23.29 -28.55
N ALA A 315 -4.50 23.30 -27.23
CA ALA A 315 -5.16 24.21 -26.33
C ALA A 315 -4.59 25.64 -26.45
N THR A 316 -3.33 25.76 -26.88
CA THR A 316 -2.62 27.04 -26.95
C THR A 316 -2.49 27.55 -28.39
N LYS A 317 -2.16 28.83 -28.51
CA LYS A 317 -2.00 29.58 -29.77
C LYS A 317 -0.64 30.29 -29.89
N GLY A 318 0.16 30.34 -28.82
CA GLY A 318 1.47 30.98 -28.82
C GLY A 318 2.52 30.20 -29.62
N GLU A 319 3.60 30.88 -30.00
CA GLU A 319 4.72 30.26 -30.71
C GLU A 319 5.67 29.57 -29.72
N PRO A 320 5.75 28.22 -29.70
CA PRO A 320 6.55 27.48 -28.72
C PRO A 320 8.06 27.64 -28.91
N ASP A 321 8.50 28.16 -30.05
CA ASP A 321 9.91 28.34 -30.39
C ASP A 321 10.40 29.79 -30.19
N ASP A 322 9.55 30.70 -29.68
CA ASP A 322 9.95 32.07 -29.32
C ASP A 322 10.72 32.09 -27.99
N ILE A 323 12.00 31.71 -28.06
CA ILE A 323 12.88 31.60 -26.91
C ILE A 323 13.01 32.93 -26.15
N ALA A 324 13.03 34.07 -26.84
CA ALA A 324 13.18 35.37 -26.21
C ALA A 324 11.97 35.72 -25.32
N ALA A 325 10.76 35.48 -25.84
CA ALA A 325 9.53 35.66 -25.06
C ALA A 325 9.47 34.66 -23.89
N ILE A 326 9.85 33.40 -24.11
CA ILE A 326 9.90 32.38 -23.07
C ILE A 326 10.87 32.78 -21.95
N THR A 327 12.09 33.23 -22.26
CA THR A 327 13.07 33.71 -21.27
C THR A 327 12.51 34.86 -20.44
N SER A 328 11.85 35.83 -21.09
CA SER A 328 11.18 36.94 -20.39
C SER A 328 10.08 36.44 -19.44
N ARG A 329 9.29 35.45 -19.87
CA ARG A 329 8.26 34.81 -19.04
C ARG A 329 8.84 34.11 -17.82
N ILE A 330 9.93 33.35 -17.97
CA ILE A 330 10.64 32.68 -16.86
C ILE A 330 11.12 33.72 -15.84
N ARG A 331 11.81 34.78 -16.28
CA ARG A 331 12.34 35.85 -15.40
C ARG A 331 11.25 36.59 -14.64
N SER A 332 10.07 36.77 -15.24
CA SER A 332 8.94 37.44 -14.58
C SER A 332 8.38 36.64 -13.39
N GLY A 333 8.54 35.30 -13.42
CA GLY A 333 8.08 34.38 -12.38
C GLY A 333 6.55 34.34 -12.16
N LYS A 334 5.75 34.99 -13.01
CA LYS A 334 4.28 35.10 -12.84
C LYS A 334 3.56 34.31 -13.93
N ALA A 335 2.44 33.68 -13.59
CA ALA A 335 1.52 33.13 -14.60
C ALA A 335 0.74 34.24 -15.32
N SER A 336 0.38 34.00 -16.57
CA SER A 336 -0.51 34.86 -17.36
C SER A 336 -1.92 34.88 -16.76
N ARG A 337 -2.64 36.01 -16.88
CA ARG A 337 -3.95 36.20 -16.23
C ARG A 337 -5.07 36.11 -17.26
N GLY A 338 -6.00 35.20 -17.02
CA GLY A 338 -7.12 34.97 -17.92
C GLY A 338 -6.79 34.05 -19.10
N TYR A 339 -7.83 33.52 -19.72
CA TYR A 339 -7.73 32.42 -20.68
C TYR A 339 -6.95 32.79 -21.95
N GLU A 340 -7.28 33.92 -22.61
CA GLU A 340 -6.65 34.29 -23.89
C GLU A 340 -5.16 34.63 -23.72
N GLU A 341 -4.78 35.32 -22.63
CA GLU A 341 -3.36 35.60 -22.33
C GLU A 341 -2.58 34.30 -22.09
N LEU A 342 -3.15 33.37 -21.31
CA LEU A 342 -2.51 32.09 -21.02
C LEU A 342 -2.39 31.21 -22.26
N ALA A 343 -3.42 31.17 -23.10
CA ALA A 343 -3.43 30.41 -24.35
C ALA A 343 -2.45 30.99 -25.38
N ALA A 344 -2.26 32.31 -25.42
CA ALA A 344 -1.30 32.97 -26.31
C ALA A 344 0.15 32.96 -25.79
N ASP A 345 0.38 32.60 -24.52
CA ASP A 345 1.70 32.59 -23.91
C ASP A 345 2.64 31.54 -24.57
N PRO A 346 3.82 31.97 -25.09
CA PRO A 346 4.84 31.09 -25.65
C PRO A 346 5.29 29.98 -24.68
N LEU A 347 5.44 30.29 -23.39
CA LEU A 347 5.86 29.30 -22.39
C LEU A 347 4.78 28.22 -22.19
N THR A 348 3.50 28.62 -22.16
CA THR A 348 2.37 27.67 -22.11
C THR A 348 2.38 26.76 -23.33
N SER A 349 2.61 27.31 -24.52
CA SER A 349 2.67 26.54 -25.78
C SER A 349 3.87 25.60 -25.82
N TRP A 350 5.00 26.01 -25.27
CA TRP A 350 6.18 25.15 -25.11
C TRP A 350 5.90 24.00 -24.14
N VAL A 351 5.28 24.27 -22.98
CA VAL A 351 4.88 23.24 -22.00
C VAL A 351 3.94 22.21 -22.63
N GLU A 352 2.93 22.67 -23.39
CA GLU A 352 2.03 21.77 -24.12
C GLU A 352 2.80 20.88 -25.12
N SER A 353 3.80 21.46 -25.81
CA SER A 353 4.63 20.76 -26.79
C SER A 353 5.56 19.72 -26.18
N GLN A 354 6.00 19.93 -24.94
CA GLN A 354 6.85 18.96 -24.24
C GLN A 354 6.07 17.76 -23.67
N PHE A 355 4.89 18.02 -23.10
CA PHE A 355 4.19 16.99 -22.30
C PHE A 355 2.89 16.46 -22.93
N GLY A 356 2.30 17.19 -23.87
CA GLY A 356 0.95 16.91 -24.38
C GLY A 356 0.91 16.45 -25.83
N ILE A 357 1.53 17.22 -26.73
CA ILE A 357 1.44 17.02 -28.18
C ILE A 357 2.73 17.37 -28.91
N VAL A 358 3.05 16.61 -29.96
CA VAL A 358 4.14 16.90 -30.89
C VAL A 358 3.61 16.85 -32.32
N ARG A 359 4.21 17.66 -33.21
CA ARG A 359 3.95 17.56 -34.66
C ARG A 359 4.76 16.39 -35.21
N ARG A 360 4.10 15.48 -35.91
CA ARG A 360 4.78 14.40 -36.63
C ARG A 360 5.55 14.99 -37.83
N PRO A 361 6.83 14.63 -38.04
CA PRO A 361 7.61 15.16 -39.17
C PRO A 361 7.06 14.78 -40.55
N GLU A 362 6.42 13.61 -40.68
CA GLU A 362 5.99 13.05 -41.97
C GLU A 362 4.75 13.75 -42.56
N ASP A 363 3.74 14.05 -41.74
CA ASP A 363 2.43 14.54 -42.19
C ASP A 363 1.96 15.82 -41.45
N GLY A 364 2.75 16.32 -40.50
CA GLY A 364 2.43 17.51 -39.71
C GLY A 364 1.29 17.33 -38.69
N ARG A 365 0.72 16.12 -38.55
CA ARG A 365 -0.38 15.83 -37.63
C ARG A 365 0.09 15.91 -36.17
N LEU A 366 -0.80 16.40 -35.31
CA LEU A 366 -0.56 16.41 -33.86
C LEU A 366 -0.78 15.02 -33.28
N VAL A 367 0.22 14.52 -32.55
CA VAL A 367 0.22 13.22 -31.88
C VAL A 367 0.72 13.37 -30.45
N ARG A 368 0.44 12.38 -29.59
CA ARG A 368 1.03 12.34 -28.24
C ARG A 368 2.54 12.07 -28.33
N PRO A 369 3.35 12.62 -27.40
CA PRO A 369 4.77 12.28 -27.31
C PRO A 369 4.97 10.77 -27.16
N LEU A 370 5.89 10.19 -27.95
CA LEU A 370 6.22 8.76 -27.86
C LEU A 370 6.96 8.41 -26.55
N ARG A 371 7.76 9.34 -26.04
CA ARG A 371 8.45 9.20 -24.76
C ARG A 371 7.94 10.28 -23.80
N PRO A 372 7.37 9.89 -22.64
CA PRO A 372 7.03 10.86 -21.61
C PRO A 372 8.32 11.49 -21.04
N SER A 373 8.21 12.74 -20.57
CA SER A 373 9.30 13.46 -19.92
C SER A 373 9.02 13.63 -18.44
N THR A 374 10.08 13.76 -17.65
CA THR A 374 9.98 14.24 -16.27
C THR A 374 10.06 15.77 -16.23
N LEU A 375 9.70 16.36 -15.08
CA LEU A 375 9.84 17.80 -14.87
C LEU A 375 11.31 18.23 -14.88
N PRO A 376 12.26 17.55 -14.20
CA PRO A 376 13.68 17.90 -14.27
C PRO A 376 14.26 17.83 -15.68
N GLU A 377 13.93 16.78 -16.45
CA GLU A 377 14.38 16.65 -17.85
C GLU A 377 13.89 17.79 -18.74
N ALA A 378 12.64 18.23 -18.56
CA ALA A 378 12.09 19.37 -19.30
C ALA A 378 12.73 20.68 -18.84
N ALA A 379 12.94 20.86 -17.54
CA ALA A 379 13.58 22.04 -16.98
C ALA A 379 15.02 22.21 -17.46
N HIS A 380 15.81 21.13 -17.53
CA HIS A 380 17.15 21.14 -18.11
C HIS A 380 17.15 21.53 -19.58
N ARG A 381 16.25 20.94 -20.38
CA ARG A 381 16.12 21.32 -21.80
C ARG A 381 15.72 22.78 -21.98
N LEU A 382 14.81 23.29 -21.15
CA LEU A 382 14.41 24.69 -21.20
C LEU A 382 15.56 25.63 -20.79
N ALA A 383 16.35 25.23 -19.78
CA ALA A 383 17.54 25.96 -19.35
C ALA A 383 18.60 26.04 -20.46
N GLU A 384 18.86 24.94 -21.16
CA GLU A 384 19.77 24.91 -22.32
C GLU A 384 19.31 25.85 -23.45
N LEU A 385 18.01 25.92 -23.71
CA LEU A 385 17.45 26.79 -24.74
C LEU A 385 17.49 28.28 -24.36
N THR A 386 17.19 28.59 -23.09
CA THR A 386 16.94 29.98 -22.63
C THR A 386 18.15 30.64 -21.97
N GLY A 387 19.14 29.85 -21.54
CA GLY A 387 20.28 30.30 -20.73
C GLY A 387 19.95 30.54 -19.25
N GLU A 388 18.73 30.22 -18.80
CA GLU A 388 18.30 30.34 -17.40
C GLU A 388 18.70 29.10 -16.57
N THR A 389 18.54 29.17 -15.24
CA THR A 389 18.82 28.02 -14.36
C THR A 389 17.72 26.96 -14.44
N ALA A 390 18.09 25.68 -14.27
CA ALA A 390 17.13 24.57 -14.25
C ALA A 390 16.03 24.75 -13.18
N ASP A 391 16.37 25.25 -12.00
CA ASP A 391 15.40 25.53 -10.92
C ASP A 391 14.38 26.61 -11.31
N ALA A 392 14.84 27.70 -11.95
CA ALA A 392 13.95 28.76 -12.43
C ALA A 392 13.00 28.22 -13.51
N CYS A 393 13.52 27.42 -14.44
CA CYS A 393 12.74 26.74 -15.48
C CYS A 393 11.72 25.77 -14.87
N ALA A 394 12.11 24.93 -13.92
CA ALA A 394 11.22 23.99 -13.24
C ALA A 394 10.06 24.71 -12.54
N LYS A 395 10.36 25.79 -11.81
CA LYS A 395 9.34 26.62 -11.15
C LYS A 395 8.40 27.29 -12.15
N ALA A 396 8.92 27.78 -13.27
CA ALA A 396 8.12 28.38 -14.35
C ALA A 396 7.18 27.35 -15.00
N ILE A 397 7.66 26.13 -15.27
CA ILE A 397 6.85 25.03 -15.79
C ILE A 397 5.75 24.65 -14.80
N GLN A 398 6.07 24.44 -13.51
CA GLN A 398 5.08 24.11 -12.47
C GLN A 398 4.00 25.19 -12.35
N THR A 399 4.41 26.46 -12.34
CA THR A 399 3.51 27.62 -12.26
C THR A 399 2.57 27.66 -13.47
N THR A 400 3.09 27.37 -14.66
CA THR A 400 2.33 27.35 -15.92
C THR A 400 1.33 26.19 -15.95
N LEU A 401 1.74 24.99 -15.53
CA LEU A 401 0.87 23.82 -15.41
C LEU A 401 -0.29 24.04 -14.44
N ARG A 402 -0.01 24.64 -13.28
CA ARG A 402 -1.04 25.00 -12.29
C ARG A 402 -2.02 26.02 -12.85
N ALA A 403 -1.51 27.11 -13.44
CA ALA A 403 -2.36 28.12 -14.06
C ALA A 403 -3.24 27.52 -15.17
N GLY A 404 -2.70 26.63 -15.99
CA GLY A 404 -3.46 25.92 -17.02
C GLY A 404 -4.53 24.98 -16.47
N ALA A 405 -4.30 24.36 -15.31
CA ALA A 405 -5.28 23.50 -14.66
C ALA A 405 -6.43 24.28 -13.98
N ASP A 406 -6.15 25.47 -13.47
CA ASP A 406 -7.15 26.33 -12.83
C ASP A 406 -7.94 27.18 -13.85
N MET A 407 -7.41 27.38 -15.06
CA MET A 407 -8.03 28.20 -16.10
C MET A 407 -8.99 27.38 -16.97
N LEU A 408 -10.28 27.75 -16.96
CA LEU A 408 -11.30 27.12 -17.80
C LEU A 408 -11.50 27.88 -19.11
N ASP A 409 -11.57 27.15 -20.23
CA ASP A 409 -12.04 27.66 -21.52
C ASP A 409 -13.48 28.19 -21.38
N PRO A 410 -13.74 29.47 -21.71
CA PRO A 410 -15.08 30.06 -21.62
C PRO A 410 -16.15 29.32 -22.43
N ARG A 411 -15.77 28.69 -23.56
CA ARG A 411 -16.68 27.98 -24.46
C ARG A 411 -16.92 26.55 -23.99
N THR A 412 -15.86 25.79 -23.79
CA THR A 412 -15.97 24.35 -23.49
C THR A 412 -16.06 24.04 -22.00
N ARG A 413 -15.77 25.02 -21.14
CA ARG A 413 -15.70 24.89 -19.67
C ARG A 413 -14.70 23.82 -19.19
N ARG A 414 -13.74 23.44 -20.06
CA ARG A 414 -12.66 22.51 -19.74
C ARG A 414 -11.40 23.28 -19.36
N PRO A 415 -10.55 22.74 -18.47
CA PRO A 415 -9.28 23.37 -18.15
C PRO A 415 -8.35 23.39 -19.36
N VAL A 416 -7.50 24.40 -19.45
CA VAL A 416 -6.46 24.50 -20.51
C VAL A 416 -5.55 23.28 -20.44
N PHE A 417 -5.11 22.90 -19.23
CA PHE A 417 -4.28 21.72 -18.99
C PHE A 417 -4.92 20.77 -17.99
N ALA A 418 -4.91 19.50 -18.36
CA ALA A 418 -5.24 18.40 -17.46
C ALA A 418 -4.06 17.45 -17.41
N PHE A 419 -3.28 17.49 -16.33
CA PHE A 419 -2.02 16.75 -16.24
C PHE A 419 -1.99 15.75 -15.09
N ARG A 420 -1.14 14.74 -15.23
CA ARG A 420 -0.90 13.72 -14.21
C ARG A 420 0.57 13.57 -13.92
N LEU A 421 0.89 13.36 -12.65
CA LEU A 421 2.20 12.89 -12.20
C LEU A 421 2.13 11.38 -12.01
N HIS A 422 3.02 10.66 -12.68
CA HIS A 422 3.16 9.21 -12.60
C HIS A 422 4.42 8.89 -11.79
N GLN A 423 4.24 8.68 -10.49
CA GLN A 423 5.31 8.30 -9.58
C GLN A 423 5.45 6.78 -9.50
N PHE A 424 6.66 6.29 -9.69
CA PHE A 424 7.02 4.89 -9.41
C PHE A 424 7.86 4.86 -8.13
N LEU A 425 7.41 4.11 -7.13
CA LEU A 425 8.13 3.89 -5.89
C LEU A 425 8.60 2.45 -5.88
N SER A 426 9.87 2.22 -5.67
CA SER A 426 10.46 0.91 -5.55
C SER A 426 10.79 0.62 -4.10
N LYS A 427 10.65 -0.65 -3.72
CA LYS A 427 11.24 -1.19 -2.50
C LYS A 427 12.78 -1.04 -2.47
N GLY A 428 13.39 -0.84 -3.64
CA GLY A 428 14.82 -0.99 -3.84
C GLY A 428 15.25 -2.45 -3.81
N ASP A 429 16.50 -2.68 -4.19
CA ASP A 429 17.16 -3.97 -4.08
C ASP A 429 18.06 -3.98 -2.83
N ASN A 430 18.57 -5.14 -2.44
CA ASN A 430 19.57 -5.22 -1.40
C ASN A 430 20.94 -4.72 -1.90
N VAL A 431 21.87 -4.45 -1.00
CA VAL A 431 23.28 -4.27 -1.37
C VAL A 431 23.92 -5.65 -1.53
N TYR A 432 24.67 -5.81 -2.61
CA TYR A 432 25.48 -6.98 -2.90
C TYR A 432 26.95 -6.60 -2.89
N LEU A 433 27.73 -7.45 -2.25
CA LEU A 433 29.15 -7.25 -2.02
C LEU A 433 29.92 -8.44 -2.57
N SER A 434 31.10 -8.18 -3.14
CA SER A 434 32.04 -9.22 -3.47
C SER A 434 32.87 -9.64 -2.24
N LEU A 435 33.52 -10.80 -2.33
CA LEU A 435 34.23 -11.43 -1.20
C LEU A 435 35.57 -10.79 -0.83
N GLN A 436 36.07 -9.81 -1.59
CA GLN A 436 37.36 -9.18 -1.33
C GLN A 436 37.38 -8.46 0.03
N PRO A 437 38.58 -8.16 0.57
CA PRO A 437 38.72 -7.33 1.76
C PRO A 437 37.94 -6.02 1.63
N GLU A 438 37.54 -5.46 2.77
CA GLU A 438 36.69 -4.27 2.83
C GLU A 438 37.18 -3.24 1.81
N ALA A 439 38.45 -2.80 1.86
CA ALA A 439 39.04 -1.80 0.96
C ALA A 439 38.78 -2.00 -0.55
N ASP A 440 38.72 -3.24 -1.03
CA ASP A 440 38.73 -3.57 -2.47
C ASP A 440 37.41 -4.19 -2.98
N ARG A 441 36.44 -4.44 -2.09
CA ARG A 441 35.20 -5.11 -2.46
C ARG A 441 34.34 -4.26 -3.39
N TYR A 442 33.76 -4.91 -4.40
CA TYR A 442 32.79 -4.33 -5.31
C TYR A 442 31.45 -4.21 -4.59
N ILE A 443 30.83 -3.02 -4.67
CA ILE A 443 29.55 -2.70 -4.05
C ILE A 443 28.55 -2.40 -5.16
N THR A 444 27.42 -3.09 -5.16
CA THR A 444 26.32 -2.81 -6.08
C THR A 444 24.99 -3.04 -5.41
N SER A 445 23.95 -2.34 -5.87
CA SER A 445 22.56 -2.58 -5.46
C SER A 445 21.71 -3.01 -6.65
N ARG A 446 22.33 -3.66 -7.64
CA ARG A 446 21.65 -4.35 -8.73
C ARG A 446 21.99 -5.83 -8.62
N TYR A 447 20.98 -6.66 -8.44
CA TYR A 447 21.17 -8.10 -8.38
C TYR A 447 21.94 -8.63 -9.59
N GLN A 448 23.08 -9.26 -9.31
CA GLN A 448 23.91 -10.01 -10.24
C GLN A 448 24.53 -11.19 -9.50
N THR A 449 24.91 -12.25 -10.22
CA THR A 449 25.56 -13.42 -9.61
C THR A 449 27.07 -13.22 -9.42
N VAL A 450 27.69 -12.41 -10.28
CA VAL A 450 29.12 -12.11 -10.27
C VAL A 450 29.37 -10.67 -10.70
N VAL A 451 30.53 -10.13 -10.33
CA VAL A 451 30.97 -8.77 -10.70
C VAL A 451 31.09 -8.65 -12.22
N PRO A 452 30.52 -7.60 -12.86
CA PRO A 452 30.58 -7.40 -14.30
C PRO A 452 32.02 -7.45 -14.85
N GLY A 453 32.20 -8.15 -15.97
CA GLY A 453 33.48 -8.21 -16.69
C GLY A 453 34.49 -9.23 -16.14
N THR A 454 34.24 -9.83 -14.97
CA THR A 454 35.16 -10.82 -14.38
C THR A 454 35.10 -12.19 -15.05
N GLN A 455 33.97 -12.53 -15.70
CA GLN A 455 33.83 -13.77 -16.47
C GLN A 455 34.75 -13.78 -17.71
N LEU A 456 34.98 -12.60 -18.32
CA LEU A 456 35.87 -12.44 -19.47
C LEU A 456 37.35 -12.61 -19.09
N GLN A 457 37.66 -12.57 -17.79
CA GLN A 457 39.01 -12.65 -17.23
C GLN A 457 39.26 -13.95 -16.47
N ASN A 458 38.32 -14.92 -16.50
CA ASN A 458 38.36 -16.17 -15.71
C ASN A 458 38.57 -15.96 -14.20
N THR A 459 38.21 -14.79 -13.65
CA THR A 459 38.41 -14.44 -12.23
C THR A 459 37.12 -14.40 -11.42
N ASN A 460 36.00 -14.90 -12.00
CA ASN A 460 34.64 -14.99 -11.44
C ASN A 460 34.52 -14.52 -9.99
N LYS A 461 34.24 -13.24 -9.78
CA LYS A 461 34.05 -12.68 -8.44
C LYS A 461 32.57 -12.76 -8.09
N ILE A 462 32.16 -13.63 -7.17
CA ILE A 462 30.74 -13.78 -6.81
C ILE A 462 30.22 -12.57 -6.04
N LEU A 463 28.91 -12.33 -6.16
CA LEU A 463 28.19 -11.29 -5.42
C LEU A 463 27.22 -11.90 -4.41
N LEU A 464 27.33 -11.43 -3.17
CA LEU A 464 26.58 -11.93 -2.03
C LEU A 464 25.76 -10.81 -1.39
N PRO A 465 24.49 -11.04 -1.04
CA PRO A 465 23.65 -10.04 -0.40
C PRO A 465 24.15 -9.71 1.00
N ALA A 466 24.24 -8.42 1.30
CA ALA A 466 24.59 -7.90 2.61
C ALA A 466 23.38 -7.83 3.54
N THR A 467 23.60 -8.09 4.82
CA THR A 467 22.65 -7.87 5.91
C THR A 467 23.38 -7.18 7.06
N PHE A 468 22.70 -6.33 7.81
CA PHE A 468 23.34 -5.44 8.77
C PHE A 468 22.87 -5.72 10.20
N CYS A 469 23.77 -5.81 11.17
CA CYS A 469 23.40 -5.87 12.58
C CYS A 469 22.49 -4.69 12.94
N ARG A 470 21.28 -4.95 13.45
CA ARG A 470 20.32 -3.88 13.78
C ARG A 470 20.83 -2.90 14.84
N GLN A 471 21.75 -3.36 15.68
CA GLN A 471 22.35 -2.59 16.77
C GLN A 471 23.46 -1.65 16.27
N CYS A 472 24.54 -2.21 15.69
CA CYS A 472 25.71 -1.42 15.29
C CYS A 472 25.84 -1.13 13.80
N GLY A 473 25.08 -1.81 12.93
CA GLY A 473 25.15 -1.66 11.48
C GLY A 473 26.25 -2.47 10.78
N GLN A 474 26.97 -3.35 11.51
CA GLN A 474 27.98 -4.23 10.91
C GLN A 474 27.36 -5.11 9.81
N ASP A 475 27.97 -5.14 8.63
CA ASP A 475 27.54 -5.99 7.53
C ASP A 475 27.99 -7.45 7.68
N TYR A 476 27.14 -8.34 7.18
CA TYR A 476 27.26 -9.79 7.12
C TYR A 476 26.76 -10.28 5.76
N LEU A 477 27.55 -11.06 5.04
CA LEU A 477 27.17 -11.61 3.73
C LEU A 477 26.32 -12.86 3.93
N ALA A 478 25.06 -12.83 3.48
CA ALA A 478 24.15 -13.96 3.61
C ALA A 478 24.47 -15.05 2.58
N VAL A 479 24.83 -16.24 3.07
CA VAL A 479 25.37 -17.34 2.25
C VAL A 479 24.67 -18.66 2.53
N ARG A 480 24.71 -19.52 1.51
CA ARG A 480 24.50 -20.96 1.62
C ARG A 480 25.86 -21.68 1.48
N ARG A 481 26.24 -22.47 2.49
CA ARG A 481 27.42 -23.35 2.49
C ARG A 481 27.03 -24.73 1.95
N ILE A 482 27.59 -25.09 0.81
CA ILE A 482 27.41 -26.37 0.12
C ILE A 482 28.71 -27.17 0.27
N ASP A 483 28.60 -28.46 0.55
CA ASP A 483 29.73 -29.38 0.60
C ASP A 483 29.61 -30.34 -0.59
N GLU A 484 30.55 -30.24 -1.54
CA GLU A 484 30.66 -31.09 -2.74
C GLU A 484 32.04 -31.75 -2.74
N ASP A 485 32.09 -33.07 -2.68
CA ASP A 485 33.32 -33.88 -2.74
C ASP A 485 34.43 -33.45 -1.74
N GLY A 486 34.03 -32.97 -0.56
CA GLY A 486 34.94 -32.51 0.50
C GLY A 486 35.44 -31.08 0.33
N THR A 487 34.98 -30.37 -0.70
CA THR A 487 35.25 -28.94 -0.93
C THR A 487 34.03 -28.11 -0.57
N ARG A 488 34.21 -27.13 0.31
CA ARG A 488 33.15 -26.21 0.73
C ARG A 488 33.02 -25.05 -0.24
N ARG A 489 31.79 -24.73 -0.64
CA ARG A 489 31.45 -23.59 -1.49
C ARG A 489 30.37 -22.73 -0.87
N TYR A 490 30.56 -21.42 -0.92
CA TYR A 490 29.63 -20.39 -0.44
C TYR A 490 28.91 -19.76 -1.62
N THR A 491 27.59 -19.77 -1.60
CA THR A 491 26.74 -19.21 -2.67
C THR A 491 25.73 -18.23 -2.11
N SER A 492 25.20 -17.36 -2.99
CA SER A 492 24.21 -16.35 -2.62
C SER A 492 22.93 -16.97 -2.07
N ARG A 493 22.47 -16.48 -0.92
CA ARG A 493 21.16 -16.82 -0.34
C ARG A 493 20.16 -15.69 -0.63
N ARG A 494 19.09 -15.97 -1.39
CA ARG A 494 18.06 -14.96 -1.72
C ARG A 494 17.07 -14.71 -0.57
N ASP A 495 16.86 -15.68 0.31
CA ASP A 495 15.94 -15.54 1.44
C ASP A 495 16.59 -14.78 2.61
N ALA A 496 15.93 -13.71 3.06
CA ALA A 496 16.36 -12.91 4.20
C ALA A 496 16.19 -13.66 5.53
N ASP A 497 15.26 -14.62 5.61
CA ASP A 497 14.97 -15.42 6.80
C ASP A 497 15.36 -16.89 6.60
N ALA A 498 16.27 -17.39 7.43
CA ALA A 498 16.70 -18.79 7.48
C ALA A 498 16.18 -19.49 8.74
N SER A 499 15.00 -19.08 9.25
CA SER A 499 14.36 -19.67 10.43
C SER A 499 14.03 -21.15 10.19
N GLY A 500 14.99 -22.01 10.51
CA GLY A 500 14.94 -23.46 10.31
C GLY A 500 16.15 -24.19 10.88
N GLY A 501 17.28 -23.49 11.05
CA GLY A 501 18.48 -24.05 11.68
C GLY A 501 19.04 -25.26 10.93
N ASP A 502 19.17 -25.16 9.61
CA ASP A 502 19.95 -26.13 8.85
C ASP A 502 21.45 -25.75 8.90
N SER A 503 22.32 -26.75 8.72
CA SER A 503 23.78 -26.55 8.71
C SER A 503 24.31 -25.90 7.43
N VAL A 504 23.41 -25.54 6.52
CA VAL A 504 23.65 -25.14 5.13
C VAL A 504 23.52 -23.63 4.97
N ASN A 505 22.79 -22.93 5.85
CA ASN A 505 22.63 -21.48 5.82
C ASN A 505 23.44 -20.78 6.91
N GLY A 506 24.08 -19.67 6.55
CA GLY A 506 24.93 -18.90 7.45
C GLY A 506 25.22 -17.50 6.93
N TYR A 507 26.23 -16.88 7.55
CA TYR A 507 26.71 -15.56 7.23
C TYR A 507 28.23 -15.54 7.18
N LEU A 508 28.83 -14.79 6.25
CA LEU A 508 30.26 -14.48 6.30
C LEU A 508 30.45 -13.09 6.91
N PHE A 509 31.34 -13.02 7.89
CA PHE A 509 31.85 -11.78 8.46
C PHE A 509 33.28 -11.55 7.95
N ILE A 510 33.50 -10.41 7.31
CA ILE A 510 34.81 -9.99 6.80
C ILE A 510 35.13 -8.66 7.47
N SER A 511 36.27 -8.58 8.16
CA SER A 511 36.75 -7.31 8.71
C SER A 511 38.28 -7.29 8.72
N SER A 512 38.87 -6.24 8.15
CA SER A 512 40.32 -6.01 8.22
C SER A 512 40.73 -5.37 9.55
N GLU A 513 39.85 -4.58 10.16
CA GLU A 513 40.08 -3.92 11.45
C GLU A 513 39.97 -4.88 12.64
N MET A 514 38.95 -5.75 12.64
CA MET A 514 38.67 -6.70 13.72
C MET A 514 38.43 -8.10 13.17
N PRO A 515 39.46 -8.74 12.58
CA PRO A 515 39.36 -10.11 12.10
C PRO A 515 38.92 -11.03 13.25
N TRP A 516 38.20 -12.11 12.92
CA TRP A 516 37.84 -13.10 13.93
C TRP A 516 39.09 -13.89 14.34
N PRO A 517 39.35 -14.09 15.64
CA PRO A 517 40.56 -14.78 16.09
C PRO A 517 40.63 -16.23 15.61
N GLY A 518 41.84 -16.68 15.26
CA GLY A 518 42.11 -18.04 14.78
C GLY A 518 42.01 -19.13 15.85
N SER A 519 41.98 -18.77 17.13
CA SER A 519 41.83 -19.70 18.25
C SER A 519 40.84 -19.19 19.28
N LEU A 520 40.20 -20.13 19.98
CA LEU A 520 39.21 -19.82 21.01
C LEU A 520 39.83 -19.06 22.19
N ASP A 521 41.05 -19.41 22.58
CA ASP A 521 41.74 -18.77 23.71
C ASP A 521 41.98 -17.29 23.47
N VAL A 522 42.36 -16.92 22.23
CA VAL A 522 42.54 -15.52 21.84
C VAL A 522 41.19 -14.79 21.84
N ALA A 523 40.13 -15.42 21.33
CA ALA A 523 38.79 -14.85 21.36
C ALA A 523 38.27 -14.59 22.79
N ILE A 524 38.63 -15.43 23.75
CA ILE A 524 38.31 -15.22 25.18
C ILE A 524 39.17 -14.08 25.76
N SER A 525 40.49 -14.09 25.53
CA SER A 525 41.39 -13.07 26.10
C SER A 525 41.13 -11.66 25.55
N GLU A 526 40.73 -11.56 24.29
CA GLU A 526 40.34 -10.30 23.63
C GLU A 526 38.87 -9.92 23.89
N GLN A 527 38.17 -10.65 24.76
CA GLN A 527 36.76 -10.41 25.11
C GLN A 527 35.81 -10.38 23.90
N ARG A 528 36.09 -11.18 22.86
CA ARG A 528 35.31 -11.24 21.61
C ARG A 528 34.02 -12.06 21.74
N ILE A 529 33.89 -12.81 22.82
CA ILE A 529 32.75 -13.69 23.11
C ILE A 529 31.84 -13.01 24.13
N PRO A 530 30.50 -13.11 24.02
CA PRO A 530 29.59 -12.59 25.04
C PRO A 530 29.87 -13.23 26.41
N ASP A 531 29.86 -12.43 27.48
CA ASP A 531 30.17 -12.92 28.83
C ASP A 531 29.18 -14.00 29.28
N SER A 532 27.91 -13.88 28.85
CA SER A 532 26.86 -14.91 29.03
C SER A 532 27.17 -16.30 28.42
N TRP A 533 28.21 -16.43 27.60
CA TRP A 533 28.65 -17.70 26.99
C TRP A 533 29.83 -18.33 27.73
N LEU A 534 30.53 -17.53 28.53
CA LEU A 534 31.71 -17.94 29.27
C LEU A 534 31.32 -18.64 30.58
N VAL A 535 32.15 -19.59 30.99
CA VAL A 535 31.99 -20.37 32.22
C VAL A 535 33.36 -20.45 32.88
N THR A 536 33.43 -19.95 34.12
CA THR A 536 34.63 -20.06 34.95
C THR A 536 34.63 -21.40 35.69
N GLY A 537 35.65 -22.21 35.38
CA GLY A 537 35.95 -23.50 35.99
C GLY A 537 36.39 -23.39 37.45
N ARG A 538 36.59 -24.54 38.10
CA ARG A 538 36.93 -24.61 39.54
C ARG A 538 38.33 -24.05 39.85
N HIS A 539 39.20 -23.97 38.85
CA HIS A 539 40.57 -23.48 38.99
C HIS A 539 40.75 -22.05 38.46
N GLY A 540 39.64 -21.34 38.15
CA GLY A 540 39.68 -19.98 37.61
C GLY A 540 39.84 -19.89 36.09
N ASP A 541 39.89 -21.03 35.40
CA ASP A 541 39.96 -21.14 33.94
C ASP A 541 38.62 -20.75 33.29
N VAL A 542 38.66 -19.81 32.35
CA VAL A 542 37.46 -19.32 31.64
C VAL A 542 37.33 -20.08 30.31
N THR A 543 36.19 -20.74 30.08
CA THR A 543 35.92 -21.52 28.86
C THR A 543 34.54 -21.20 28.30
N VAL A 544 34.27 -21.56 27.03
CA VAL A 544 32.92 -21.44 26.46
C VAL A 544 32.05 -22.62 26.87
N GLY A 545 30.83 -22.34 27.33
CA GLY A 545 29.88 -23.38 27.69
C GLY A 545 29.56 -24.34 26.54
N SER A 546 29.53 -25.64 26.81
CA SER A 546 29.40 -26.72 25.81
C SER A 546 28.24 -26.55 24.81
N ARG A 547 27.11 -25.97 25.25
CA ARG A 547 25.94 -25.68 24.41
C ARG A 547 26.21 -24.69 23.27
N TRP A 548 27.21 -23.82 23.43
CA TRP A 548 27.51 -22.73 22.52
C TRP A 548 28.62 -23.09 21.51
N LEU A 549 29.36 -24.16 21.75
CA LEU A 549 30.49 -24.58 20.90
C LEU A 549 30.09 -24.71 19.42
N LYS A 550 28.92 -25.29 19.13
CA LYS A 550 28.41 -25.45 17.75
C LYS A 550 27.94 -24.14 17.08
N ARG A 551 27.94 -23.03 17.83
CA ARG A 551 27.51 -21.70 17.35
C ARG A 551 28.66 -20.72 17.25
N LEU A 552 29.87 -21.14 17.61
CA LEU A 552 31.05 -20.30 17.47
C LEU A 552 31.33 -20.05 15.98
N PRO A 553 31.78 -18.84 15.61
CA PRO A 553 32.21 -18.58 14.25
C PRO A 553 33.41 -19.45 13.86
N GLU A 554 33.39 -20.00 12.64
CA GLU A 554 34.49 -20.77 12.07
C GLU A 554 35.35 -19.85 11.20
N VAL A 555 36.66 -19.81 11.42
CA VAL A 555 37.58 -19.07 10.54
C VAL A 555 37.75 -19.84 9.24
N VAL A 556 37.49 -19.16 8.13
CA VAL A 556 37.55 -19.73 6.77
C VAL A 556 38.31 -18.79 5.84
N ARG A 557 38.90 -19.36 4.79
CA ARG A 557 39.50 -18.60 3.69
C ARG A 557 38.72 -18.89 2.42
N VAL A 558 38.19 -17.85 1.79
CA VAL A 558 37.30 -18.00 0.65
C VAL A 558 37.89 -17.31 -0.57
N GLY A 559 38.03 -18.04 -1.66
CA GLY A 559 38.39 -17.53 -2.98
C GLY A 559 37.32 -16.60 -3.54
N SER A 560 37.65 -15.84 -4.58
CA SER A 560 36.71 -14.87 -5.17
C SER A 560 35.48 -15.52 -5.81
N ASP A 561 35.56 -16.80 -6.16
CA ASP A 561 34.50 -17.64 -6.71
C ASP A 561 33.58 -18.26 -5.63
N GLY A 562 33.88 -18.03 -4.35
CA GLY A 562 33.16 -18.58 -3.23
C GLY A 562 33.63 -19.96 -2.78
N VAL A 563 34.71 -20.52 -3.35
CA VAL A 563 35.25 -21.81 -2.92
C VAL A 563 36.20 -21.60 -1.74
N GLU A 564 36.12 -22.47 -0.73
CA GLU A 564 37.07 -22.47 0.39
C GLU A 564 38.45 -22.93 -0.09
N VAL A 565 39.50 -22.16 0.23
CA VAL A 565 40.87 -22.39 -0.25
C VAL A 565 41.86 -22.36 0.92
N ASP A 566 42.90 -23.19 0.85
CA ASP A 566 43.99 -23.19 1.83
C ASP A 566 45.04 -22.09 1.55
N ASP A 567 44.99 -21.47 0.37
CA ASP A 567 45.94 -20.47 -0.10
C ASP A 567 45.84 -19.14 0.68
N PRO A 568 46.98 -18.50 1.05
CA PRO A 568 46.99 -17.17 1.65
C PRO A 568 46.33 -16.07 0.81
N GLY A 569 46.17 -16.26 -0.50
CA GLY A 569 45.47 -15.35 -1.41
C GLY A 569 43.95 -15.33 -1.26
N GLY A 570 43.35 -16.31 -0.55
CA GLY A 570 41.93 -16.31 -0.20
C GLY A 570 41.59 -15.25 0.86
N THR A 571 40.37 -14.68 0.77
CA THR A 571 39.94 -13.68 1.76
C THR A 571 39.62 -14.34 3.09
N LEU A 572 40.24 -13.84 4.16
CA LEU A 572 39.99 -14.29 5.53
C LEU A 572 38.60 -13.82 5.98
N ALA A 573 37.75 -14.76 6.37
CA ALA A 573 36.39 -14.50 6.83
C ALA A 573 36.05 -15.39 8.05
N ALA A 574 34.98 -15.04 8.75
CA ALA A 574 34.37 -15.89 9.77
C ALA A 574 32.99 -16.34 9.31
N TYR A 575 32.78 -17.65 9.21
CA TYR A 575 31.47 -18.24 8.96
C TYR A 575 30.67 -18.32 10.25
N VAL A 576 29.54 -17.61 10.29
CA VAL A 576 28.58 -17.59 11.40
C VAL A 576 27.37 -18.46 11.03
N PRO A 577 27.14 -19.59 11.73
CA PRO A 577 26.01 -20.47 11.43
C PRO A 577 24.67 -19.85 11.82
N THR A 578 23.59 -20.27 11.15
CA THR A 578 22.23 -19.95 11.58
C THR A 578 21.79 -20.85 12.76
N PRO A 579 20.94 -20.35 13.68
CA PRO A 579 20.46 -18.97 13.77
C PRO A 579 21.55 -18.00 14.26
N PHE A 580 21.56 -16.79 13.71
CA PHE A 580 22.46 -15.71 14.12
C PHE A 580 22.35 -15.48 15.63
N SER A 581 23.46 -15.61 16.35
CA SER A 581 23.44 -15.69 17.82
C SER A 581 24.03 -14.47 18.51
N PHE A 582 25.05 -13.83 17.93
CA PHE A 582 25.57 -12.55 18.42
C PHE A 582 26.34 -11.80 17.32
N CYS A 583 26.54 -10.49 17.50
CA CYS A 583 27.34 -9.68 16.59
C CYS A 583 28.83 -9.72 16.96
N LEU A 584 29.67 -10.13 16.01
CA LEU A 584 31.14 -10.20 16.14
C LEU A 584 31.84 -8.84 16.31
N ARG A 585 31.13 -7.71 16.10
CA ARG A 585 31.60 -6.34 16.33
C ARG A 585 31.11 -5.76 17.67
N CYS A 586 29.80 -5.55 17.83
CA CYS A 586 29.24 -4.91 19.04
C CYS A 586 28.90 -5.88 20.18
N ARG A 587 29.11 -7.19 19.98
CA ARG A 587 28.86 -8.25 20.96
C ARG A 587 27.41 -8.39 21.43
N VAL A 588 26.45 -7.69 20.80
CA VAL A 588 25.02 -7.89 21.10
C VAL A 588 24.68 -9.37 20.93
N SER A 589 24.27 -10.01 22.02
CA SER A 589 24.01 -11.44 22.11
C SER A 589 22.52 -11.70 22.28
N TYR A 590 21.99 -12.69 21.55
CA TYR A 590 20.57 -13.03 21.55
C TYR A 590 20.37 -14.41 22.18
N GLU A 591 19.88 -14.45 23.42
CA GLU A 591 19.70 -15.73 24.14
C GLU A 591 18.53 -16.60 23.64
N GLN A 592 17.65 -16.09 22.75
CA GLN A 592 16.44 -16.78 22.32
C GLN A 592 16.51 -17.42 20.93
N ARG A 593 15.72 -18.49 20.75
CA ARG A 593 15.34 -19.00 19.42
C ARG A 593 14.34 -18.02 18.80
N GLY A 594 14.68 -17.49 17.64
CA GLY A 594 13.85 -16.54 16.88
C GLY A 594 14.44 -16.31 15.49
N SER A 595 13.62 -15.75 14.60
CA SER A 595 14.02 -15.42 13.23
C SER A 595 15.22 -14.47 13.19
N ASP A 596 16.10 -14.65 12.22
CA ASP A 596 17.26 -13.79 12.02
C ASP A 596 16.87 -12.41 11.45
N PHE A 597 15.68 -12.30 10.85
CA PHE A 597 15.07 -11.02 10.44
C PHE A 597 14.98 -10.00 11.59
N ALA A 598 14.82 -10.50 12.83
CA ALA A 598 14.79 -9.71 14.04
C ALA A 598 16.14 -9.17 14.51
N LYS A 599 17.24 -9.71 14.01
CA LYS A 599 18.60 -9.41 14.48
C LYS A 599 19.39 -8.67 13.41
N LEU A 600 19.12 -8.99 12.14
CA LEU A 600 19.75 -8.43 10.97
C LEU A 600 18.73 -7.68 10.11
N ALA A 601 19.08 -6.46 9.69
CA ALA A 601 18.33 -5.65 8.74
C ALA A 601 18.84 -5.88 7.31
N SER A 602 17.95 -5.77 6.34
CA SER A 602 18.29 -5.59 4.94
C SER A 602 17.66 -4.30 4.44
N LEU A 603 18.21 -3.72 3.36
CA LEU A 603 17.68 -2.47 2.80
C LEU A 603 16.26 -2.64 2.23
N ALA A 604 15.87 -3.87 1.87
CA ALA A 604 14.55 -4.22 1.37
C ALA A 604 13.66 -4.88 2.46
N ALA A 605 13.67 -4.39 3.70
CA ALA A 605 12.97 -5.03 4.84
C ALA A 605 11.59 -4.41 5.20
N GLU A 606 11.14 -3.37 4.50
CA GLU A 606 10.00 -2.53 4.87
C GLU A 606 8.61 -3.20 4.85
N GLY A 607 8.46 -4.32 4.14
CA GLY A 607 7.19 -5.05 3.99
C GLY A 607 6.18 -4.32 3.09
N ARG A 608 5.68 -5.01 2.06
CA ARG A 608 4.81 -4.42 1.03
C ARG A 608 3.50 -3.82 1.57
N SER A 609 2.86 -4.48 2.54
CA SER A 609 1.60 -4.00 3.12
C SER A 609 1.79 -2.73 3.97
N SER A 610 2.90 -2.64 4.70
CA SER A 610 3.28 -1.45 5.46
C SER A 610 3.61 -0.29 4.54
N ALA A 611 4.45 -0.50 3.52
CA ALA A 611 4.76 0.51 2.51
C ALA A 611 3.49 1.06 1.84
N THR A 612 2.59 0.17 1.41
CA THR A 612 1.31 0.58 0.79
C THR A 612 0.42 1.36 1.75
N SER A 613 0.44 1.02 3.05
CA SER A 613 -0.34 1.74 4.06
C SER A 613 0.21 3.15 4.31
N VAL A 614 1.54 3.28 4.40
CA VAL A 614 2.22 4.58 4.53
C VAL A 614 1.95 5.46 3.31
N ILE A 615 2.10 4.92 2.09
CA ILE A 615 1.79 5.64 0.84
C ILE A 615 0.33 6.11 0.84
N SER A 616 -0.61 5.21 1.18
CA SER A 616 -2.05 5.54 1.15
C SER A 616 -2.40 6.60 2.18
N ALA A 617 -1.85 6.49 3.40
CA ALA A 617 -2.07 7.45 4.48
C ALA A 617 -1.47 8.82 4.16
N SER A 618 -0.23 8.84 3.62
CA SER A 618 0.47 10.05 3.22
C SER A 618 -0.30 10.83 2.14
N VAL A 619 -0.75 10.15 1.08
CA VAL A 619 -1.51 10.79 0.00
C VAL A 619 -2.80 11.40 0.53
N VAL A 620 -3.61 10.64 1.27
CA VAL A 620 -4.91 11.12 1.74
C VAL A 620 -4.76 12.23 2.77
N ARG A 621 -3.80 12.13 3.69
CA ARG A 621 -3.48 13.19 4.65
C ARG A 621 -3.13 14.48 3.91
N SER A 622 -2.21 14.39 2.94
CA SER A 622 -1.78 15.54 2.14
C SER A 622 -2.94 16.14 1.34
N LEU A 623 -3.86 15.32 0.81
CA LEU A 623 -5.08 15.81 0.16
C LEU A 623 -6.02 16.52 1.14
N ARG A 624 -6.15 16.04 2.38
CA ARG A 624 -6.99 16.67 3.41
C ARG A 624 -6.48 18.04 3.86
N GLU A 625 -5.18 18.27 3.75
CA GLU A 625 -4.52 19.55 4.06
C GLU A 625 -4.69 20.59 2.94
N GLN A 626 -5.20 20.20 1.76
CA GLN A 626 -5.45 21.13 0.66
C GLN A 626 -6.73 21.95 0.90
N PRO A 627 -6.65 23.29 1.11
CA PRO A 627 -7.81 24.10 1.45
C PRO A 627 -8.83 24.19 0.31
N ASP A 628 -8.35 24.31 -0.94
CA ASP A 628 -9.19 24.50 -2.13
C ASP A 628 -9.72 23.19 -2.73
N LEU A 629 -9.41 22.03 -2.12
CA LEU A 629 -9.88 20.74 -2.59
C LEU A 629 -11.20 20.36 -1.90
N PRO A 630 -12.30 20.12 -2.65
CA PRO A 630 -13.57 19.69 -2.06
C PRO A 630 -13.46 18.37 -1.30
N VAL A 631 -14.32 18.14 -0.31
CA VAL A 631 -14.28 16.95 0.55
C VAL A 631 -14.43 15.67 -0.28
N GLU A 632 -15.30 15.67 -1.28
CA GLU A 632 -15.50 14.56 -2.21
C GLU A 632 -14.26 14.20 -3.02
N ALA A 633 -13.25 15.06 -3.11
CA ALA A 633 -12.00 14.84 -3.83
C ALA A 633 -10.83 14.39 -2.94
N ARG A 634 -10.98 14.45 -1.60
CA ARG A 634 -9.96 14.10 -0.60
C ARG A 634 -9.90 12.59 -0.34
N LYS A 635 -9.79 11.79 -1.41
CA LYS A 635 -9.89 10.33 -1.39
C LYS A 635 -8.89 9.65 -2.33
N LEU A 636 -8.58 8.39 -2.04
CA LEU A 636 -7.64 7.56 -2.78
C LEU A 636 -8.30 6.26 -3.24
N LEU A 637 -8.23 5.98 -4.54
CA LEU A 637 -8.56 4.66 -5.10
C LEU A 637 -7.27 3.86 -5.28
N ALA A 638 -7.17 2.71 -4.61
CA ALA A 638 -5.99 1.87 -4.65
C ALA A 638 -6.30 0.53 -5.33
N PHE A 639 -5.55 0.16 -6.36
CA PHE A 639 -5.71 -1.11 -7.08
C PHE A 639 -4.76 -2.18 -6.58
N ALA A 640 -5.28 -3.40 -6.44
CA ALA A 640 -4.52 -4.64 -6.31
C ALA A 640 -4.97 -5.64 -7.37
N ASP A 641 -4.06 -6.48 -7.87
CA ASP A 641 -4.41 -7.40 -8.97
C ASP A 641 -5.28 -8.58 -8.57
N ASN A 642 -5.32 -8.92 -7.29
CA ASN A 642 -6.16 -10.00 -6.80
C ASN A 642 -7.02 -9.57 -5.62
N ARG A 643 -8.12 -10.30 -5.44
CA ARG A 643 -9.13 -10.04 -4.40
C ARG A 643 -8.59 -10.21 -2.97
N GLN A 644 -7.65 -11.14 -2.77
CA GLN A 644 -7.08 -11.42 -1.45
C GLN A 644 -6.18 -10.27 -0.99
N ASP A 645 -5.38 -9.72 -1.89
CA ASP A 645 -4.52 -8.57 -1.65
C ASP A 645 -5.34 -7.31 -1.36
N ALA A 646 -6.44 -7.08 -2.10
CA ALA A 646 -7.34 -5.95 -1.81
C ALA A 646 -7.95 -6.06 -0.40
N SER A 647 -8.38 -7.25 -0.01
CA SER A 647 -8.93 -7.54 1.32
C SER A 647 -7.89 -7.36 2.43
N LEU A 648 -6.74 -8.00 2.25
CA LEU A 648 -5.60 -7.94 3.18
C LEU A 648 -5.14 -6.50 3.37
N GLN A 649 -5.02 -5.73 2.30
CA GLN A 649 -4.55 -4.36 2.35
C GLN A 649 -5.55 -3.44 3.06
N ALA A 650 -6.86 -3.64 2.85
CA ALA A 650 -7.88 -2.88 3.56
C ALA A 650 -7.85 -3.13 5.07
N GLY A 651 -7.77 -4.40 5.48
CA GLY A 651 -7.62 -4.78 6.89
C GLY A 651 -6.32 -4.22 7.50
N HIS A 652 -5.19 -4.47 6.83
CA HIS A 652 -3.89 -3.99 7.28
C HIS A 652 -3.82 -2.46 7.41
N PHE A 653 -4.43 -1.71 6.47
CA PHE A 653 -4.49 -0.25 6.56
C PHE A 653 -5.27 0.19 7.80
N ASN A 654 -6.44 -0.41 8.06
CA ASN A 654 -7.26 -0.07 9.23
C ASN A 654 -6.53 -0.37 10.54
N ASP A 655 -5.89 -1.53 10.65
CA ASP A 655 -5.09 -1.91 11.82
C ASP A 655 -3.91 -0.93 12.00
N PHE A 656 -3.22 -0.60 10.92
CA PHE A 656 -2.09 0.34 10.94
C PHE A 656 -2.52 1.72 11.42
N ILE A 657 -3.63 2.26 10.91
CA ILE A 657 -4.16 3.55 11.33
C ILE A 657 -4.60 3.51 12.80
N GLN A 658 -5.36 2.50 13.21
CA GLN A 658 -5.88 2.38 14.57
C GLN A 658 -4.75 2.26 15.60
N VAL A 659 -3.77 1.39 15.37
CA VAL A 659 -2.62 1.22 16.27
C VAL A 659 -1.79 2.51 16.33
N THR A 660 -1.60 3.19 15.20
CA THR A 660 -0.88 4.47 15.16
C THR A 660 -1.61 5.56 15.96
N GLN A 661 -2.93 5.68 15.80
CA GLN A 661 -3.76 6.62 16.56
C GLN A 661 -3.73 6.31 18.06
N LEU A 662 -3.89 5.04 18.44
CA LEU A 662 -3.87 4.60 19.83
C LEU A 662 -2.53 4.93 20.51
N ARG A 663 -1.41 4.58 19.86
CA ARG A 663 -0.07 4.89 20.35
C ARG A 663 0.18 6.40 20.42
N GLY A 664 -0.24 7.16 19.41
CA GLY A 664 -0.10 8.61 19.45
C GLY A 664 -0.95 9.28 20.54
N ALA A 665 -2.15 8.77 20.79
CA ALA A 665 -3.01 9.25 21.87
C ALA A 665 -2.43 8.89 23.25
N LEU A 666 -1.88 7.69 23.42
CA LEU A 666 -1.15 7.30 24.63
C LEU A 666 0.05 8.23 24.88
N TYR A 667 0.86 8.50 23.86
CA TYR A 667 1.96 9.45 23.97
C TYR A 667 1.48 10.84 24.41
N ARG A 668 0.45 11.40 23.76
CA ARG A 668 -0.10 12.73 24.13
C ARG A 668 -0.67 12.76 25.54
N ALA A 669 -1.37 11.69 25.96
CA ALA A 669 -1.90 11.57 27.31
C ALA A 669 -0.79 11.55 28.37
N LEU A 670 0.32 10.86 28.10
CA LEU A 670 1.50 10.81 28.97
C LEU A 670 2.27 12.12 28.98
N ALA A 671 2.43 12.78 27.82
CA ALA A 671 3.11 14.06 27.72
C ALA A 671 2.40 15.15 28.55
N ALA A 672 1.07 15.07 28.68
CA ALA A 672 0.29 15.96 29.54
C ALA A 672 0.44 15.66 31.05
N LYS A 673 1.05 14.53 31.42
CA LYS A 673 1.13 14.00 32.79
C LYS A 673 2.52 13.41 33.10
N PRO A 674 3.54 14.26 33.37
CA PRO A 674 4.93 13.83 33.60
C PRO A 674 5.10 12.84 34.76
N GLU A 675 4.24 12.90 35.78
CA GLU A 675 4.22 11.98 36.92
C GLU A 675 3.81 10.55 36.53
N GLY A 676 3.22 10.38 35.36
CA GLY A 676 2.68 9.13 34.84
C GLY A 676 1.16 8.98 35.04
N LEU A 677 0.61 7.91 34.49
CA LEU A 677 -0.81 7.58 34.53
C LEU A 677 -1.02 6.21 35.19
N SER A 678 -2.00 6.11 36.08
CA SER A 678 -2.43 4.86 36.72
C SER A 678 -3.49 4.12 35.88
N HIS A 679 -3.75 2.87 36.24
CA HIS A 679 -4.82 2.06 35.67
C HIS A 679 -6.20 2.75 35.72
N GLU A 680 -6.52 3.48 36.79
CA GLU A 680 -7.88 4.06 36.94
C GLU A 680 -8.18 5.18 35.95
N VAL A 681 -7.15 5.83 35.42
CA VAL A 681 -7.31 7.02 34.56
C VAL A 681 -6.80 6.82 33.14
N ILE A 682 -5.96 5.81 32.88
CA ILE A 682 -5.28 5.62 31.58
C ILE A 682 -6.28 5.52 30.43
N GLU A 683 -7.32 4.69 30.55
CA GLU A 683 -8.30 4.47 29.49
C GLU A 683 -9.04 5.76 29.13
N HIS A 684 -9.40 6.55 30.16
CA HIS A 684 -10.10 7.81 29.98
C HIS A 684 -9.21 8.84 29.30
N ARG A 685 -7.99 9.04 29.82
CA ARG A 685 -7.04 10.03 29.29
C ARG A 685 -6.61 9.73 27.86
N VAL A 686 -6.38 8.46 27.54
CA VAL A 686 -6.04 8.04 26.17
C VAL A 686 -7.25 8.22 25.24
N THR A 687 -8.45 7.85 25.69
CA THR A 687 -9.66 8.04 24.87
C THR A 687 -9.91 9.52 24.57
N ASP A 688 -9.75 10.40 25.55
CA ASP A 688 -9.87 11.85 25.33
C ASP A 688 -8.79 12.36 24.36
N ALA A 689 -7.56 11.85 24.48
CA ALA A 689 -6.44 12.23 23.62
C ALA A 689 -6.53 11.69 22.19
N LEU A 690 -7.41 10.72 21.90
CA LEU A 690 -7.70 10.26 20.53
C LEU A 690 -8.34 11.37 19.68
N GLY A 691 -9.10 12.27 20.31
CA GLY A 691 -9.76 13.38 19.61
C GLY A 691 -10.82 12.93 18.58
N ILE A 692 -11.41 11.74 18.77
CA ILE A 692 -12.44 11.20 17.89
C ILE A 692 -13.84 11.64 18.32
N ALA A 693 -14.76 11.84 17.37
CA ALA A 693 -16.12 12.25 17.65
C ALA A 693 -17.07 11.05 17.73
N LEU A 694 -18.23 11.21 18.36
CA LEU A 694 -19.25 10.15 18.49
C LEU A 694 -19.60 9.48 17.15
N PRO A 695 -19.80 10.23 16.04
CA PRO A 695 -20.06 9.61 14.75
C PRO A 695 -18.95 8.68 14.27
N ASP A 696 -17.70 8.85 14.67
CA ASP A 696 -16.58 8.07 14.11
C ASP A 696 -16.58 6.62 14.58
N PHE A 697 -17.13 6.33 15.75
CA PHE A 697 -17.04 5.01 16.39
C PHE A 697 -18.39 4.44 16.84
N ALA A 698 -19.43 5.26 17.02
CA ALA A 698 -20.70 4.78 17.56
C ALA A 698 -21.56 4.08 16.49
N GLN A 699 -22.22 2.98 16.87
CA GLN A 699 -23.19 2.27 16.03
C GLN A 699 -24.38 3.17 15.65
N ASN A 700 -24.80 4.06 16.56
CA ASN A 700 -25.73 5.14 16.28
C ASN A 700 -24.98 6.48 16.35
N PRO A 701 -24.64 7.10 15.19
CA PRO A 701 -23.89 8.36 15.13
C PRO A 701 -24.57 9.56 15.81
N GLU A 702 -25.90 9.51 15.96
CA GLU A 702 -26.72 10.57 16.56
C GLU A 702 -27.21 10.22 17.96
N ALA A 703 -26.60 9.21 18.59
CA ALA A 703 -26.97 8.79 19.94
C ALA A 703 -26.94 9.96 20.94
N ARG A 704 -27.93 10.00 21.83
CA ARG A 704 -28.04 11.01 22.90
C ARG A 704 -28.20 10.35 24.26
N PHE A 705 -27.89 11.10 25.31
CA PHE A 705 -28.13 10.74 26.72
C PHE A 705 -27.43 9.43 27.13
N SER A 706 -28.19 8.42 27.58
CA SER A 706 -27.64 7.14 28.06
C SER A 706 -26.98 6.33 26.95
N VAL A 707 -27.48 6.41 25.72
CA VAL A 707 -26.93 5.66 24.58
C VAL A 707 -25.54 6.22 24.22
N GLU A 708 -25.42 7.54 24.19
CA GLU A 708 -24.14 8.23 24.00
C GLU A 708 -23.13 7.86 25.10
N ARG A 709 -23.53 7.90 26.37
CA ARG A 709 -22.67 7.52 27.50
C ARG A 709 -22.19 6.07 27.38
N LYS A 710 -23.06 5.14 26.96
CA LYS A 710 -22.69 3.74 26.74
C LYS A 710 -21.74 3.55 25.57
N ALA A 711 -21.91 4.30 24.49
CA ALA A 711 -20.97 4.27 23.36
C ALA A 711 -19.56 4.71 23.80
N TRP A 712 -19.45 5.80 24.54
CA TRP A 712 -18.17 6.24 25.11
C TRP A 712 -17.57 5.24 26.12
N GLN A 713 -18.40 4.60 26.93
CA GLN A 713 -17.97 3.53 27.82
C GLN A 713 -17.42 2.33 27.04
N ALA A 714 -18.11 1.93 25.96
CA ALA A 714 -17.68 0.85 25.08
C ALA A 714 -16.32 1.16 24.45
N LEU A 715 -16.16 2.36 23.91
CA LEU A 715 -14.90 2.81 23.31
C LEU A 715 -13.76 2.79 24.33
N ARG A 716 -13.96 3.33 25.53
CA ARG A 716 -12.95 3.33 26.60
C ARG A 716 -12.51 1.91 26.97
N ALA A 717 -13.46 0.98 27.09
CA ALA A 717 -13.15 -0.40 27.41
C ALA A 717 -12.34 -1.09 26.29
N VAL A 718 -12.67 -0.82 25.01
CA VAL A 718 -11.88 -1.33 23.87
C VAL A 718 -10.48 -0.70 23.83
N VAL A 719 -10.37 0.61 24.10
CA VAL A 719 -9.08 1.30 24.21
C VAL A 719 -8.24 0.67 25.30
N GLY A 720 -8.79 0.45 26.50
CA GLY A 720 -8.11 -0.23 27.60
C GLY A 720 -7.61 -1.61 27.21
N TYR A 721 -8.47 -2.45 26.65
CA TYR A 721 -8.10 -3.76 26.12
C TYR A 721 -6.92 -3.69 25.13
N ARG A 722 -7.00 -2.79 24.13
CA ARG A 722 -5.94 -2.63 23.13
C ARG A 722 -4.63 -2.09 23.73
N LEU A 723 -4.69 -1.22 24.73
CA LEU A 723 -3.50 -0.72 25.43
C LEU A 723 -2.76 -1.83 26.18
N TYR A 724 -3.48 -2.68 26.92
CA TYR A 724 -2.88 -3.81 27.62
C TYR A 724 -2.36 -4.87 26.63
N LEU A 725 -3.06 -5.11 25.52
CA LEU A 725 -2.54 -5.95 24.44
C LEU A 725 -1.24 -5.40 23.83
N ASP A 726 -1.09 -4.08 23.70
CA ASP A 726 0.12 -3.47 23.12
C ASP A 726 1.37 -3.63 24.03
N LEU A 727 1.17 -4.03 25.30
CA LEU A 727 2.23 -4.43 26.23
C LEU A 727 2.71 -5.87 26.04
N GLU A 728 1.96 -6.68 25.29
CA GLU A 728 2.41 -8.01 24.91
C GLU A 728 3.77 -7.87 24.24
N ARG A 729 4.58 -8.91 24.39
CA ARG A 729 5.88 -9.02 23.74
C ARG A 729 5.79 -8.92 22.21
N GLY A 730 5.81 -7.70 21.70
CA GLY A 730 5.80 -7.40 20.27
C GLY A 730 7.19 -7.35 19.68
N TRP A 731 7.55 -8.33 18.85
CA TRP A 731 8.76 -8.31 17.99
C TRP A 731 8.47 -7.66 16.62
N ARG A 732 7.47 -6.77 16.54
CA ARG A 732 7.07 -6.14 15.27
C ARG A 732 8.07 -5.04 14.89
N ILE A 733 9.17 -5.43 14.25
CA ILE A 733 10.19 -4.51 13.72
C ILE A 733 9.58 -3.49 12.76
N THR A 734 8.60 -3.93 11.97
CA THR A 734 7.90 -3.12 10.98
C THR A 734 6.85 -2.20 11.60
N MET A 735 6.62 -2.27 12.91
CA MET A 735 5.73 -1.38 13.66
C MET A 735 6.03 -1.39 15.17
N PRO A 736 7.19 -0.87 15.60
CA PRO A 736 7.64 -0.92 16.99
C PRO A 736 6.66 -0.20 17.91
N ASN A 737 6.47 -0.71 19.14
CA ASN A 737 5.61 -0.08 20.15
C ASN A 737 6.28 1.16 20.79
N LEU A 738 5.55 1.86 21.66
CA LEU A 738 6.05 3.10 22.26
C LEU A 738 7.26 2.90 23.17
N GLU A 739 7.39 1.74 23.81
CA GLU A 739 8.59 1.39 24.59
C GLU A 739 9.81 1.25 23.67
N GLN A 740 9.66 0.61 22.52
CA GLN A 740 10.73 0.43 21.53
C GLN A 740 11.12 1.74 20.85
N THR A 741 10.22 2.72 20.76
CA THR A 741 10.54 4.07 20.26
C THR A 741 11.02 5.03 21.35
N GLY A 742 11.16 4.56 22.59
CA GLY A 742 11.60 5.36 23.73
C GLY A 742 10.58 6.41 24.19
N LEU A 743 9.33 6.32 23.72
CA LEU A 743 8.24 7.26 24.04
C LEU A 743 7.43 6.86 25.28
N LEU A 744 7.54 5.61 25.72
CA LEU A 744 6.88 5.05 26.89
C LEU A 744 7.91 4.37 27.80
N ARG A 745 7.76 4.58 29.11
CA ARG A 745 8.43 3.80 30.15
C ARG A 745 7.36 3.23 31.09
N ILE A 746 7.50 1.96 31.43
CA ILE A 746 6.63 1.32 32.42
C ILE A 746 7.36 1.30 33.76
N ASP A 747 6.66 1.74 34.80
CA ASP A 747 7.10 1.65 36.19
C ASP A 747 6.03 0.93 37.02
N TYR A 748 6.32 0.70 38.29
CA TYR A 748 5.41 0.04 39.22
C TYR A 748 5.34 0.78 40.55
N LEU A 749 4.18 0.72 41.20
CA LEU A 749 3.94 1.39 42.47
C LEU A 749 4.88 0.86 43.56
N ASP A 750 5.34 1.78 44.42
CA ASP A 750 6.02 1.53 45.70
C ASP A 750 7.28 0.65 45.63
N LEU A 751 7.85 0.37 44.45
CA LEU A 751 9.05 -0.47 44.32
C LEU A 751 10.25 0.04 45.14
N PRO A 752 10.59 1.35 45.15
CA PRO A 752 11.70 1.85 45.96
C PRO A 752 11.46 1.63 47.46
N ASP A 753 10.22 1.84 47.93
CA ASP A 753 9.84 1.67 49.33
C ASP A 753 9.88 0.19 49.75
N ILE A 754 9.36 -0.71 48.91
CA ILE A 754 9.41 -2.17 49.11
C ILE A 754 10.86 -2.66 49.15
N ALA A 755 11.71 -2.15 48.26
CA ALA A 755 13.12 -2.53 48.22
C ALA A 755 13.90 -2.08 49.46
N ALA A 756 13.58 -0.89 49.99
CA ALA A 756 14.21 -0.29 51.17
C ALA A 756 13.74 -0.89 52.51
N ASP A 757 12.50 -1.38 52.60
CA ASP A 757 11.97 -1.97 53.83
C ASP A 757 12.66 -3.31 54.17
N ARG A 758 13.65 -3.24 55.07
CA ARG A 758 14.41 -4.40 55.53
C ARG A 758 13.54 -5.52 56.10
N SER A 759 12.38 -5.22 56.69
CA SER A 759 11.52 -6.22 57.33
C SER A 759 10.96 -7.24 56.33
N LEU A 760 10.79 -6.85 55.07
CA LEU A 760 10.30 -7.71 53.99
C LEU A 760 11.34 -8.75 53.55
N TRP A 761 12.63 -8.46 53.78
CA TRP A 761 13.75 -9.24 53.25
C TRP A 761 14.45 -10.12 54.30
N GLN A 762 14.16 -9.95 55.60
CA GLN A 762 14.83 -10.67 56.70
C GLN A 762 14.80 -12.20 56.54
N ASP A 763 13.66 -12.76 56.15
CA ASP A 763 13.43 -14.20 55.97
C ASP A 763 13.55 -14.66 54.51
N ARG A 764 14.24 -13.89 53.66
CA ARG A 764 14.46 -14.22 52.24
C ARG A 764 15.87 -14.76 52.03
N HIS A 765 16.14 -15.26 50.83
CA HIS A 765 17.48 -15.68 50.43
C HIS A 765 18.54 -14.62 50.79
N PHE A 766 19.69 -15.04 51.33
CA PHE A 766 20.71 -14.12 51.86
C PHE A 766 21.19 -13.12 50.80
N ALA A 767 21.28 -13.55 49.53
CA ALA A 767 21.66 -12.68 48.42
C ALA A 767 20.69 -11.51 48.19
N LEU A 768 19.41 -11.66 48.54
CA LEU A 768 18.44 -10.56 48.55
C LEU A 768 18.51 -9.79 49.86
N ARG A 769 18.52 -10.47 51.01
CA ARG A 769 18.54 -9.85 52.35
C ARG A 769 19.70 -8.89 52.56
N ASP A 770 20.86 -9.23 52.03
CA ASP A 770 22.10 -8.47 52.21
C ASP A 770 22.39 -7.53 51.02
N ASP A 771 21.50 -7.50 50.02
CA ASP A 771 21.63 -6.67 48.81
C ASP A 771 21.35 -5.18 49.06
N ALA A 772 21.79 -4.33 48.13
CA ALA A 772 21.43 -2.92 48.13
C ALA A 772 19.94 -2.73 47.74
N PRO A 773 19.21 -1.78 48.35
CA PRO A 773 17.83 -1.47 47.96
C PRO A 773 17.68 -1.20 46.46
N ASP A 774 18.53 -0.37 45.87
CA ASP A 774 18.46 -0.02 44.45
C ASP A 774 18.56 -1.25 43.53
N HIS A 775 19.39 -2.24 43.89
CA HIS A 775 19.51 -3.46 43.10
C HIS A 775 18.30 -4.39 43.29
N ARG A 776 17.70 -4.47 44.49
CA ARG A 776 16.43 -5.20 44.68
C ARG A 776 15.30 -4.58 43.87
N GLU A 777 15.23 -3.25 43.83
CA GLU A 777 14.27 -2.51 43.01
C GLU A 777 14.42 -2.91 41.54
N GLU A 778 15.65 -2.89 41.02
CA GLU A 778 15.96 -3.30 39.66
C GLU A 778 15.54 -4.75 39.38
N LEU A 779 15.89 -5.69 40.26
CA LEU A 779 15.52 -7.10 40.11
C LEU A 779 14.00 -7.28 40.07
N MET A 780 13.25 -6.65 40.98
CA MET A 780 11.78 -6.68 40.99
C MET A 780 11.21 -6.09 39.69
N ARG A 781 11.69 -4.91 39.28
CA ARG A 781 11.26 -4.22 38.06
C ARG A 781 11.45 -5.10 36.82
N LEU A 782 12.62 -5.73 36.67
CA LEU A 782 12.92 -6.64 35.57
C LEU A 782 12.01 -7.87 35.59
N LEU A 783 11.74 -8.44 36.76
CA LEU A 783 10.84 -9.60 36.88
C LEU A 783 9.39 -9.24 36.53
N LEU A 784 8.92 -8.07 36.96
CA LEU A 784 7.60 -7.56 36.61
C LEU A 784 7.48 -7.25 35.11
N HIS A 785 8.54 -6.75 34.48
CA HIS A 785 8.57 -6.60 33.02
C HIS A 785 8.45 -7.96 32.30
N GLU A 786 9.11 -9.00 32.81
CA GLU A 786 8.96 -10.37 32.26
C GLU A 786 7.51 -10.85 32.36
N MET A 787 6.86 -10.64 33.50
CA MET A 787 5.44 -10.99 33.71
C MET A 787 4.52 -10.21 32.77
N ARG A 788 4.68 -8.89 32.70
CA ARG A 788 3.89 -8.00 31.82
C ARG A 788 4.02 -8.37 30.35
N ARG A 789 5.25 -8.56 29.86
CA ARG A 789 5.53 -8.94 28.46
C ARG A 789 4.95 -10.32 28.11
N ALA A 790 4.80 -11.21 29.10
CA ALA A 790 4.13 -12.49 28.97
C ALA A 790 2.62 -12.44 29.21
N MET A 791 2.02 -11.24 29.27
CA MET A 791 0.59 -11.03 29.51
C MET A 791 0.09 -11.64 30.82
N ALA A 792 0.99 -11.86 31.79
CA ALA A 792 0.65 -12.32 33.13
C ALA A 792 0.17 -11.13 33.98
N ILE A 793 -0.90 -10.50 33.53
CA ILE A 793 -1.51 -9.29 34.10
C ILE A 793 -2.93 -9.64 34.54
N ASP A 794 -3.25 -9.32 35.78
CA ASP A 794 -4.60 -9.37 36.32
C ASP A 794 -5.32 -8.08 35.91
N VAL A 795 -6.08 -8.18 34.82
CA VAL A 795 -6.92 -7.12 34.26
C VAL A 795 -8.24 -7.71 33.79
N GLY A 796 -9.35 -7.04 34.09
CA GLY A 796 -10.69 -7.57 33.87
C GLY A 796 -10.95 -7.99 32.41
N CYS A 797 -10.45 -7.22 31.43
CA CYS A 797 -10.65 -7.49 30.01
C CYS A 797 -9.91 -8.73 29.47
N PHE A 798 -9.01 -9.33 30.24
CA PHE A 798 -8.35 -10.60 29.87
C PHE A 798 -9.01 -11.84 30.49
N THR A 799 -9.98 -11.65 31.39
CA THR A 799 -10.77 -12.76 31.91
C THR A 799 -11.82 -13.20 30.88
N ASP A 800 -12.23 -14.47 30.90
CA ASP A 800 -13.25 -14.98 29.98
C ASP A 800 -14.54 -14.16 30.06
N VAL A 801 -15.01 -13.90 31.28
CA VAL A 801 -16.24 -13.13 31.53
C VAL A 801 -16.07 -11.68 31.09
N GLY A 802 -14.94 -11.05 31.40
CA GLY A 802 -14.68 -9.66 31.05
C GLY A 802 -14.52 -9.44 29.55
N PHE A 803 -13.85 -10.35 28.83
CA PHE A 803 -13.74 -10.27 27.37
C PHE A 803 -15.10 -10.50 26.69
N GLU A 804 -15.91 -11.45 27.16
CA GLU A 804 -17.27 -11.63 26.64
C GLU A 804 -18.17 -10.42 26.90
N GLN A 805 -18.04 -9.76 28.05
CA GLN A 805 -18.72 -8.50 28.33
C GLN A 805 -18.25 -7.37 27.42
N LEU A 806 -16.93 -7.26 27.19
CA LEU A 806 -16.34 -6.30 26.28
C LEU A 806 -16.85 -6.49 24.85
N GLN A 807 -16.85 -7.74 24.34
CA GLN A 807 -17.35 -8.06 23.01
C GLN A 807 -18.82 -7.65 22.87
N LYS A 808 -19.68 -8.03 23.82
CA LYS A 808 -21.10 -7.64 23.82
C LYS A 808 -21.30 -6.13 23.83
N LEU A 809 -20.50 -5.42 24.62
CA LEU A 809 -20.56 -3.96 24.71
C LEU A 809 -20.12 -3.31 23.39
N SER A 810 -19.10 -3.89 22.74
CA SER A 810 -18.61 -3.48 21.42
C SER A 810 -19.67 -3.69 20.34
N ASP A 811 -20.21 -4.90 20.20
CA ASP A 811 -21.21 -5.26 19.17
C ASP A 811 -22.48 -4.39 19.25
N GLN A 812 -22.88 -3.99 20.46
CA GLN A 812 -24.10 -3.20 20.67
C GLN A 812 -23.93 -1.71 20.38
N HIS A 813 -22.72 -1.17 20.57
CA HIS A 813 -22.53 0.29 20.64
C HIS A 813 -21.46 0.84 19.72
N LEU A 814 -20.55 0.01 19.22
CA LEU A 814 -19.45 0.42 18.37
C LEU A 814 -19.65 -0.07 16.93
N ARG A 815 -19.08 0.67 15.99
CA ARG A 815 -18.91 0.26 14.59
C ARG A 815 -17.43 0.20 14.23
N GLU A 816 -17.12 -0.50 13.15
CA GLU A 816 -15.75 -0.51 12.61
C GLU A 816 -15.25 0.91 12.30
N PRO A 817 -13.95 1.20 12.50
CA PRO A 817 -12.88 0.26 12.87
C PRO A 817 -12.73 0.01 14.38
N TRP A 818 -13.49 0.70 15.23
CA TRP A 818 -13.34 0.64 16.70
C TRP A 818 -14.11 -0.52 17.36
N ALA A 819 -15.06 -1.12 16.66
CA ALA A 819 -15.68 -2.37 17.09
C ALA A 819 -14.68 -3.53 17.08
N LEU A 820 -14.81 -4.45 18.04
CA LEU A 820 -14.07 -5.70 18.05
C LEU A 820 -14.68 -6.63 17.00
N SER A 821 -13.85 -7.22 16.14
CA SER A 821 -14.35 -8.13 15.12
C SER A 821 -14.97 -9.39 15.75
N GLU A 822 -15.98 -9.99 15.11
CA GLU A 822 -16.54 -11.28 15.57
C GLU A 822 -15.51 -12.41 15.65
N ARG A 823 -14.40 -12.25 14.92
CA ARG A 823 -13.27 -13.21 14.88
C ARG A 823 -12.09 -12.76 15.76
N GLU A 824 -12.27 -11.73 16.58
CA GLU A 824 -11.24 -11.27 17.50
C GLU A 824 -10.84 -12.44 18.41
N GLN A 825 -9.56 -12.79 18.39
CA GLN A 825 -9.06 -13.86 19.23
C GLN A 825 -9.07 -13.40 20.68
N ARG A 826 -9.59 -14.27 21.56
CA ARG A 826 -9.59 -14.02 22.99
C ARG A 826 -8.15 -13.83 23.47
N PRO A 827 -7.87 -12.81 24.31
CA PRO A 827 -6.55 -12.67 24.92
C PRO A 827 -6.26 -13.89 25.80
N GLN A 828 -5.07 -14.48 25.66
CA GLN A 828 -4.64 -15.55 26.54
C GLN A 828 -3.91 -14.93 27.74
N ALA A 829 -4.61 -14.76 28.86
CA ALA A 829 -4.02 -14.27 30.09
C ALA A 829 -2.92 -15.23 30.58
N GLY A 830 -1.69 -14.73 30.65
CA GLY A 830 -0.55 -15.48 31.17
C GLY A 830 -0.66 -15.67 32.69
N MET A 831 0.11 -16.63 33.21
CA MET A 831 0.38 -16.76 34.64
C MET A 831 1.88 -17.01 34.81
N ALA A 832 2.47 -16.41 35.84
CA ALA A 832 3.87 -16.63 36.18
C ALA A 832 3.98 -17.71 37.26
N PHE A 833 4.76 -18.75 36.99
CA PHE A 833 5.03 -19.84 37.94
C PHE A 833 6.52 -19.90 38.27
N ALA A 834 6.88 -19.88 39.55
CA ALA A 834 8.25 -20.11 40.02
C ALA A 834 8.65 -21.60 39.96
N ARG A 835 8.63 -22.18 38.76
CA ARG A 835 9.06 -23.56 38.47
C ARG A 835 9.43 -23.71 37.00
N ALA A 836 10.06 -24.83 36.66
CA ALA A 836 10.27 -25.22 35.27
C ALA A 836 8.95 -25.68 34.61
N GLY A 837 8.79 -25.36 33.32
CA GLY A 837 7.72 -25.93 32.49
C GLY A 837 8.03 -27.38 32.12
N GLY A 838 7.06 -28.28 32.24
CA GLY A 838 7.13 -29.67 31.79
C GLY A 838 6.62 -29.88 30.36
N LYS A 839 6.78 -31.10 29.81
CA LYS A 839 6.16 -31.48 28.52
C LYS A 839 4.63 -31.30 28.60
N GLY A 840 4.03 -30.60 27.63
CA GLY A 840 2.59 -30.31 27.61
C GLY A 840 2.16 -29.08 28.41
N SER A 841 3.10 -28.33 29.00
CA SER A 841 2.79 -27.06 29.66
C SER A 841 2.24 -26.05 28.67
N ALA A 842 1.23 -25.28 29.11
CA ALA A 842 0.61 -24.23 28.32
C ALA A 842 1.64 -23.15 27.94
N ARG A 843 1.68 -22.76 26.66
CA ARG A 843 2.75 -21.89 26.11
C ARG A 843 2.57 -20.42 26.48
N GLU A 844 1.35 -20.03 26.79
CA GLU A 844 0.93 -18.70 27.24
C GLU A 844 1.40 -18.36 28.66
N HIS A 845 1.79 -19.36 29.45
CA HIS A 845 2.28 -19.13 30.81
C HIS A 845 3.79 -18.88 30.86
N LEU A 846 4.20 -18.05 31.83
CA LEU A 846 5.58 -17.75 32.11
C LEU A 846 6.14 -18.69 33.18
N TYR A 847 7.03 -19.60 32.79
CA TYR A 847 7.71 -20.50 33.72
C TYR A 847 9.07 -19.94 34.11
N LEU A 848 9.13 -19.35 35.31
CA LEU A 848 10.33 -18.75 35.90
C LEU A 848 11.11 -19.84 36.64
N SER A 849 12.15 -20.35 35.99
CA SER A 849 13.05 -21.32 36.58
C SER A 849 14.49 -20.82 36.72
N GLY A 850 15.25 -21.40 37.65
CA GLY A 850 16.70 -21.18 37.77
C GLY A 850 17.47 -21.52 36.49
N TYR A 851 16.91 -22.36 35.61
CA TYR A 851 17.45 -22.67 34.27
C TYR A 851 16.95 -21.72 33.17
N GLY A 852 15.90 -20.95 33.44
CA GLY A 852 15.28 -19.99 32.52
C GLY A 852 16.14 -18.74 32.28
N ALA A 853 15.67 -17.82 31.43
CA ALA A 853 16.42 -16.61 31.08
C ALA A 853 16.68 -15.72 32.30
N TYR A 854 15.63 -15.38 33.06
CA TYR A 854 15.76 -14.62 34.29
C TYR A 854 16.63 -15.33 35.35
N GLY A 855 16.48 -16.66 35.48
CA GLY A 855 17.31 -17.44 36.40
C GLY A 855 18.80 -17.48 36.01
N ARG A 856 19.12 -17.46 34.72
CA ARG A 856 20.49 -17.30 34.22
C ARG A 856 21.02 -15.89 34.44
N PHE A 857 20.19 -14.88 34.22
CA PHE A 857 20.52 -13.47 34.48
C PHE A 857 20.98 -13.27 35.94
N LEU A 858 20.23 -13.81 36.92
CA LEU A 858 20.61 -13.76 38.34
C LEU A 858 21.95 -14.43 38.67
N LEU A 859 22.42 -15.34 37.83
CA LEU A 859 23.67 -16.08 38.02
C LEU A 859 24.85 -15.52 37.21
N ARG A 860 24.66 -14.37 36.53
CA ARG A 860 25.77 -13.68 35.85
C ARG A 860 26.77 -13.18 36.89
N GLU A 861 28.04 -13.18 36.50
CA GLU A 861 29.12 -12.71 37.36
C GLU A 861 28.94 -11.22 37.67
N GLY A 862 29.17 -10.82 38.92
CA GLY A 862 28.96 -9.44 39.37
C GLY A 862 27.52 -9.04 39.70
N GLN A 863 26.50 -9.86 39.38
CA GLN A 863 25.09 -9.53 39.65
C GLN A 863 24.82 -9.31 41.15
N PHE A 864 25.42 -10.11 42.03
CA PHE A 864 25.34 -9.91 43.48
C PHE A 864 26.72 -9.62 44.06
N SER A 865 27.16 -8.36 43.96
CA SER A 865 28.50 -7.90 44.36
C SER A 865 28.83 -8.13 45.84
N ALA A 866 27.82 -8.14 46.72
CA ALA A 866 27.97 -8.39 48.15
C ALA A 866 28.17 -9.87 48.52
N THR A 867 27.95 -10.80 47.58
CA THR A 867 27.98 -12.23 47.85
C THR A 867 29.37 -12.82 47.61
N LYS A 868 29.97 -13.43 48.66
CA LYS A 868 31.30 -14.07 48.58
C LYS A 868 31.30 -15.48 47.97
N SER A 869 30.14 -16.10 47.79
CA SER A 869 29.95 -17.49 47.34
C SER A 869 29.23 -17.57 45.99
N LYS A 870 29.68 -18.45 45.09
CA LYS A 870 29.04 -18.66 43.78
C LYS A 870 27.61 -19.19 43.96
N LEU A 871 26.61 -18.44 43.48
CA LEU A 871 25.20 -18.84 43.52
C LEU A 871 24.95 -20.04 42.59
N THR A 872 24.08 -20.95 43.03
CA THR A 872 23.67 -22.15 42.31
C THR A 872 22.32 -21.94 41.60
N ARG A 873 21.92 -22.91 40.77
CA ARG A 873 20.61 -22.92 40.10
C ARG A 873 19.46 -22.96 41.09
N ASP A 874 19.65 -23.64 42.22
CA ASP A 874 18.65 -23.74 43.28
C ASP A 874 18.54 -22.42 44.06
N ASP A 875 19.67 -21.73 44.29
CA ASP A 875 19.67 -20.38 44.86
C ASP A 875 18.90 -19.40 43.97
N SER A 876 19.15 -19.43 42.66
CA SER A 876 18.40 -18.63 41.68
C SER A 876 16.90 -18.93 41.69
N GLN A 877 16.52 -20.21 41.76
CA GLN A 877 15.11 -20.61 41.90
C GLN A 877 14.48 -20.07 43.19
N LYS A 878 15.23 -20.08 44.29
CA LYS A 878 14.80 -19.56 45.59
C LYS A 878 14.65 -18.05 45.57
N ILE A 879 15.60 -17.32 44.98
CA ILE A 879 15.56 -15.86 44.77
C ILE A 879 14.31 -15.47 43.99
N ILE A 880 14.04 -16.12 42.85
CA ILE A 880 12.82 -15.89 42.05
C ILE A 880 11.55 -16.07 42.90
N SER A 881 11.49 -17.18 43.65
CA SER A 881 10.34 -17.50 44.50
C SER A 881 10.13 -16.47 45.61
N ASP A 882 11.23 -15.98 46.19
CA ASP A 882 11.22 -14.99 47.26
C ASP A 882 10.81 -13.60 46.76
N LEU A 883 11.28 -13.18 45.58
CA LEU A 883 10.85 -11.93 44.92
C LEU A 883 9.34 -11.93 44.67
N LEU A 884 8.79 -13.00 44.08
CA LEU A 884 7.34 -13.10 43.84
C LEU A 884 6.54 -13.07 45.14
N ARG A 885 7.01 -13.73 46.20
CA ARG A 885 6.36 -13.70 47.52
C ARG A 885 6.35 -12.32 48.16
N VAL A 886 7.44 -11.56 48.04
CA VAL A 886 7.50 -10.18 48.57
C VAL A 886 6.52 -9.29 47.80
N MET A 887 6.55 -9.34 46.47
CA MET A 887 5.65 -8.54 45.64
C MET A 887 4.17 -8.92 45.81
N GLU A 888 3.86 -10.20 46.06
CA GLU A 888 2.51 -10.64 46.42
C GLU A 888 2.08 -10.11 47.80
N ARG A 889 2.92 -10.23 48.82
CA ARG A 889 2.65 -9.71 50.17
C ARG A 889 2.42 -8.19 50.18
N CYS A 890 3.15 -7.45 49.35
CA CYS A 890 2.99 -6.00 49.19
C CYS A 890 1.83 -5.63 48.25
N GLY A 891 1.14 -6.60 47.68
CA GLY A 891 -0.07 -6.39 46.89
C GLY A 891 0.17 -6.02 45.43
N LEU A 892 1.41 -6.05 44.92
CA LEU A 892 1.71 -5.84 43.51
C LEU A 892 1.26 -7.01 42.63
N LEU A 893 1.31 -8.22 43.18
CA LEU A 893 0.86 -9.46 42.54
C LEU A 893 -0.41 -10.01 43.19
N THR A 894 -1.13 -10.85 42.45
CA THR A 894 -2.23 -11.68 42.94
C THR A 894 -1.96 -13.15 42.62
N ILE A 895 -2.54 -14.05 43.42
CA ILE A 895 -2.50 -15.50 43.15
C ILE A 895 -3.74 -15.86 42.34
N ALA A 896 -3.57 -16.00 41.02
CA ALA A 896 -4.63 -16.40 40.11
C ALA A 896 -4.92 -17.91 40.18
N ARG A 897 -3.90 -18.71 40.53
CA ARG A 897 -4.04 -20.15 40.77
C ARG A 897 -3.28 -20.56 42.03
N PRO A 898 -3.93 -21.18 43.02
CA PRO A 898 -3.24 -21.68 44.20
C PRO A 898 -2.24 -22.77 43.84
N ALA A 899 -1.25 -22.98 44.71
CA ALA A 899 -0.31 -24.09 44.56
C ALA A 899 -1.03 -25.43 44.74
N GLU A 900 -0.82 -26.36 43.81
CA GLU A 900 -1.16 -27.78 44.03
C GLU A 900 -0.15 -28.42 44.99
N GLU A 901 -0.46 -29.59 45.57
CA GLU A 901 0.49 -30.31 46.45
C GLU A 901 1.86 -30.49 45.76
N GLY A 902 2.91 -29.88 46.33
CA GLY A 902 4.27 -29.89 45.77
C GLY A 902 4.53 -28.94 44.59
N GLY A 903 3.56 -28.11 44.21
CA GLY A 903 3.63 -27.15 43.09
C GLY A 903 3.92 -25.70 43.51
N ALA A 904 4.11 -24.84 42.50
CA ALA A 904 4.22 -23.38 42.69
C ALA A 904 2.88 -22.70 42.33
N PRO A 905 2.44 -21.67 43.06
CA PRO A 905 1.25 -20.91 42.70
C PRO A 905 1.48 -20.14 41.39
N GLY A 906 0.38 -19.83 40.70
CA GLY A 906 0.36 -18.99 39.51
C GLY A 906 0.08 -17.54 39.88
N TYR A 907 1.06 -16.67 39.66
CA TYR A 907 0.96 -15.23 39.95
C TYR A 907 0.56 -14.43 38.71
N GLN A 908 -0.18 -13.36 38.94
CA GLN A 908 -0.44 -12.31 37.95
C GLN A 908 -0.12 -10.94 38.54
N LEU A 909 0.38 -10.04 37.70
CA LEU A 909 0.66 -8.65 38.05
C LEU A 909 -0.65 -7.86 38.05
N LYS A 910 -1.01 -7.22 39.16
CA LYS A 910 -2.20 -6.38 39.18
C LYS A 910 -2.04 -5.19 38.25
N ALA A 911 -3.01 -4.97 37.36
CA ALA A 911 -3.00 -3.82 36.46
C ALA A 911 -2.90 -2.48 37.19
N SER A 912 -3.51 -2.38 38.39
CA SER A 912 -3.45 -1.20 39.27
C SER A 912 -2.04 -0.83 39.73
N SER A 913 -1.11 -1.80 39.72
CA SER A 913 0.28 -1.60 40.13
C SER A 913 1.15 -1.02 39.01
N ILE A 914 0.65 -0.94 37.77
CA ILE A 914 1.38 -0.46 36.61
C ILE A 914 1.24 1.07 36.50
N VAL A 915 2.39 1.76 36.43
CA VAL A 915 2.47 3.21 36.20
C VAL A 915 3.04 3.45 34.82
N TRP A 916 2.26 4.11 33.96
CA TRP A 916 2.66 4.46 32.61
C TRP A 916 3.34 5.82 32.64
N ARG A 917 4.62 5.92 32.26
CA ARG A 917 5.39 7.17 32.29
C ARG A 917 5.84 7.60 30.90
N PRO A 918 5.98 8.91 30.63
CA PRO A 918 6.59 9.36 29.39
C PRO A 918 8.05 8.90 29.30
N GLY A 919 8.46 8.42 28.13
CA GLY A 919 9.86 8.17 27.82
C GLY A 919 10.58 9.44 27.35
N ASP A 920 11.92 9.41 27.35
CA ASP A 920 12.76 10.55 26.95
C ASP A 920 13.04 10.60 25.44
N GLY A 921 12.61 9.59 24.68
CA GLY A 921 12.83 9.46 23.25
C GLY A 921 14.28 9.21 22.83
N LYS A 922 15.19 8.93 23.77
CA LYS A 922 16.63 8.79 23.48
C LYS A 922 17.07 7.35 23.29
N ALA A 923 16.49 6.41 24.04
CA ALA A 923 16.74 4.98 23.91
C ALA A 923 15.43 4.18 24.01
N GLY A 924 15.34 3.08 23.27
CA GLY A 924 14.23 2.14 23.39
C GLY A 924 14.24 1.37 24.72
N ALA A 925 13.25 0.53 24.96
CA ALA A 925 13.24 -0.32 26.14
C ALA A 925 14.33 -1.41 26.09
N GLU A 926 15.03 -1.57 27.20
CA GLU A 926 16.07 -2.58 27.38
C GLU A 926 15.46 -3.96 27.74
N ASP A 927 16.20 -5.02 27.42
CA ASP A 927 15.91 -6.40 27.85
C ASP A 927 17.21 -7.07 28.33
N PRO A 928 17.78 -6.62 29.46
CA PRO A 928 19.07 -7.12 29.96
C PRO A 928 19.03 -8.61 30.29
N VAL A 929 17.84 -9.16 30.53
CA VAL A 929 17.62 -10.60 30.78
C VAL A 929 17.98 -11.45 29.56
N ARG A 930 17.82 -10.93 28.35
CA ARG A 930 17.99 -11.72 27.10
C ARG A 930 18.98 -11.16 26.11
N VAL A 931 19.24 -9.86 26.21
CA VAL A 931 20.15 -9.13 25.34
C VAL A 931 21.24 -8.55 26.21
N GLU A 932 22.46 -8.99 25.94
CA GLU A 932 23.67 -8.42 26.53
C GLU A 932 24.24 -7.44 25.51
N ILE A 933 24.21 -6.14 25.83
CA ILE A 933 24.75 -5.08 24.99
C ILE A 933 25.98 -4.56 25.69
N ALA A 934 27.17 -4.92 25.20
CA ALA A 934 28.43 -4.43 25.75
C ALA A 934 28.79 -3.01 25.28
N SER A 935 27.90 -2.33 24.55
CA SER A 935 28.16 -1.03 23.92
C SER A 935 27.35 0.08 24.60
N GLU A 936 27.95 1.25 24.79
CA GLU A 936 27.32 2.48 25.34
C GLU A 936 26.16 3.04 24.48
N LEU A 937 25.79 2.36 23.38
CA LEU A 937 24.90 2.90 22.34
C LEU A 937 23.40 2.75 22.67
N GLY A 938 23.03 1.95 23.68
CA GLY A 938 21.64 1.67 24.05
C GLY A 938 20.80 1.01 22.93
N PRO A 939 19.60 0.51 23.22
CA PRO A 939 18.71 -0.05 22.19
C PRO A 939 18.26 1.02 21.18
N ARG A 940 18.45 0.72 19.89
CA ARG A 940 18.16 1.63 18.78
C ARG A 940 16.66 1.96 18.66
N ILE A 941 16.36 3.24 18.44
CA ILE A 941 15.04 3.75 18.04
C ILE A 941 14.96 3.88 16.51
N ASN A 942 13.78 3.64 15.95
CA ASN A 942 13.47 4.00 14.57
C ASN A 942 12.85 5.42 14.52
N PRO A 943 13.55 6.43 13.95
CA PRO A 943 13.09 7.82 13.93
C PRO A 943 11.77 8.03 13.18
N PHE A 944 11.46 7.20 12.18
CA PHE A 944 10.19 7.27 11.47
C PHE A 944 9.01 7.01 12.40
N PHE A 945 9.04 5.91 13.16
CA PHE A 945 7.93 5.56 14.05
C PHE A 945 7.82 6.52 15.24
N GLN A 946 8.95 7.07 15.71
CA GLN A 946 8.93 8.12 16.71
C GLN A 946 8.14 9.34 16.21
N ARG A 947 8.44 9.86 15.02
CA ARG A 947 7.67 10.96 14.38
C ARG A 947 6.23 10.57 14.04
N LEU A 948 6.02 9.32 13.60
CA LEU A 948 4.70 8.81 13.28
C LEU A 948 3.76 8.89 14.49
N TYR A 949 4.22 8.48 15.68
CA TYR A 949 3.39 8.50 16.88
C TYR A 949 3.27 9.88 17.52
N THR A 950 4.30 10.71 17.44
CA THR A 950 4.32 12.05 18.04
C THR A 950 3.55 13.07 17.20
N ASP A 951 3.90 13.20 15.92
CA ASP A 951 3.46 14.31 15.06
C ASP A 951 2.32 13.90 14.11
N VAL A 952 2.39 12.68 13.56
CA VAL A 952 1.49 12.27 12.46
C VAL A 952 0.19 11.66 12.96
N ALA A 953 0.23 10.88 14.04
CA ALA A 953 -0.89 10.06 14.50
C ALA A 953 -2.22 10.82 14.66
N ALA A 954 -2.17 12.07 15.12
CA ALA A 954 -3.38 12.90 15.29
C ALA A 954 -4.06 13.24 13.94
N THR A 955 -3.27 13.44 12.88
CA THR A 955 -3.78 13.80 11.54
C THR A 955 -4.44 12.62 10.82
N LEU A 956 -4.24 11.40 11.32
CA LEU A 956 -4.84 10.19 10.77
C LEU A 956 -6.29 9.99 11.22
N ALA A 957 -6.82 10.83 12.12
CA ALA A 957 -8.18 10.73 12.63
C ALA A 957 -9.22 10.60 11.51
N GLY A 958 -10.16 9.66 11.65
CA GLY A 958 -11.20 9.38 10.66
C GLY A 958 -10.71 8.74 9.34
N LEU A 959 -9.43 8.39 9.20
CA LEU A 959 -8.97 7.55 8.09
C LEU A 959 -9.37 6.11 8.33
N HIS A 960 -9.96 5.50 7.31
CA HIS A 960 -10.30 4.09 7.26
C HIS A 960 -10.42 3.67 5.79
N SER A 961 -10.42 2.37 5.56
CA SER A 961 -10.51 1.81 4.23
C SER A 961 -11.50 0.65 4.17
N ARG A 962 -12.00 0.40 2.96
CA ARG A 962 -12.79 -0.78 2.62
C ARG A 962 -12.23 -1.44 1.38
N GLU A 963 -12.55 -2.72 1.23
CA GLU A 963 -12.30 -3.42 -0.01
C GLU A 963 -13.46 -3.24 -1.01
N HIS A 964 -13.16 -3.35 -2.29
CA HIS A 964 -14.15 -3.46 -3.37
C HIS A 964 -13.75 -4.63 -4.28
N THR A 965 -14.37 -5.79 -4.06
CA THR A 965 -14.08 -7.03 -4.77
C THR A 965 -15.36 -7.76 -5.15
N ALA A 966 -15.25 -8.76 -6.03
CA ALA A 966 -16.39 -9.58 -6.42
C ALA A 966 -17.00 -10.39 -5.26
N GLN A 967 -16.26 -10.60 -4.15
CA GLN A 967 -16.71 -11.37 -2.98
C GLN A 967 -17.60 -10.57 -2.03
N VAL A 968 -17.50 -9.24 -2.05
CA VAL A 968 -18.35 -8.36 -1.26
C VAL A 968 -19.78 -8.43 -1.80
N ALA A 969 -20.76 -8.50 -0.90
CA ALA A 969 -22.17 -8.48 -1.26
C ALA A 969 -22.52 -7.24 -2.11
N ASN A 970 -23.47 -7.38 -3.02
CA ASN A 970 -23.76 -6.32 -3.99
C ASN A 970 -24.24 -5.01 -3.34
N GLU A 971 -25.06 -5.12 -2.29
CA GLU A 971 -25.57 -3.98 -1.53
C GLU A 971 -24.44 -3.21 -0.82
N ASP A 972 -23.49 -3.94 -0.22
CA ASP A 972 -22.30 -3.34 0.40
C ASP A 972 -21.39 -2.66 -0.62
N ARG A 973 -21.24 -3.22 -1.83
CA ARG A 973 -20.47 -2.56 -2.90
C ARG A 973 -21.10 -1.24 -3.30
N ILE A 974 -22.41 -1.21 -3.55
CA ILE A 974 -23.13 0.02 -3.90
C ILE A 974 -22.99 1.06 -2.79
N ARG A 975 -23.15 0.66 -1.53
CA ARG A 975 -22.96 1.55 -0.38
C ARG A 975 -21.54 2.12 -0.33
N ARG A 976 -20.51 1.28 -0.49
CA ARG A 976 -19.09 1.70 -0.51
C ARG A 976 -18.77 2.60 -1.69
N GLU A 977 -19.32 2.33 -2.87
CA GLU A 977 -19.20 3.19 -4.06
C GLU A 977 -19.79 4.58 -3.80
N ASP A 978 -20.97 4.65 -3.16
CA ASP A 978 -21.62 5.92 -2.83
C ASP A 978 -20.86 6.69 -1.73
N GLU A 979 -20.40 6.01 -0.67
CA GLU A 979 -19.54 6.60 0.37
C GLU A 979 -18.22 7.11 -0.22
N PHE A 980 -17.62 6.36 -1.14
CA PHE A 980 -16.41 6.78 -1.84
C PHE A 980 -16.70 7.96 -2.78
N ARG A 981 -17.84 7.96 -3.49
CA ARG A 981 -18.25 9.09 -4.35
C ARG A 981 -18.38 10.38 -3.53
N LYS A 982 -18.95 10.31 -2.32
CA LYS A 982 -19.12 11.44 -1.38
C LYS A 982 -17.83 11.86 -0.66
N GLY A 983 -16.77 11.05 -0.71
CA GLY A 983 -15.52 11.30 0.04
C GLY A 983 -15.58 10.95 1.53
N THR A 984 -16.69 10.37 2.02
CA THR A 984 -16.81 9.90 3.40
C THR A 984 -15.99 8.63 3.66
N LEU A 985 -15.78 7.82 2.61
CA LEU A 985 -14.82 6.72 2.61
C LEU A 985 -13.50 7.22 1.97
N PRO A 986 -12.42 7.45 2.74
CA PRO A 986 -11.24 8.12 2.22
C PRO A 986 -10.33 7.21 1.40
N VAL A 987 -10.34 5.89 1.65
CA VAL A 987 -9.52 4.91 0.91
C VAL A 987 -10.35 3.71 0.48
N LEU A 988 -10.26 3.35 -0.79
CA LEU A 988 -10.91 2.16 -1.33
C LEU A 988 -9.87 1.27 -2.01
N TYR A 989 -9.62 0.09 -1.44
CA TYR A 989 -8.77 -0.93 -2.06
C TYR A 989 -9.63 -1.82 -2.96
N CYS A 990 -9.32 -1.90 -4.24
CA CYS A 990 -10.13 -2.59 -5.21
C CYS A 990 -9.33 -3.59 -6.02
N SER A 991 -9.98 -4.68 -6.41
CA SER A 991 -9.49 -5.55 -7.48
C SER A 991 -9.74 -4.89 -8.84
N PRO A 992 -9.57 -5.59 -9.98
CA PRO A 992 -9.99 -5.07 -11.30
C PRO A 992 -11.49 -4.70 -11.43
N THR A 993 -12.29 -4.82 -10.37
CA THR A 993 -13.72 -4.45 -10.36
C THR A 993 -13.96 -2.96 -10.61
N MET A 994 -13.04 -2.08 -10.20
CA MET A 994 -13.11 -0.64 -10.41
C MET A 994 -12.26 -0.18 -11.61
N GLU A 995 -11.62 -1.12 -12.32
CA GLU A 995 -10.71 -0.83 -13.43
C GLU A 995 -11.46 -0.39 -14.68
N LEU A 996 -12.67 -0.93 -14.88
CA LEU A 996 -13.58 -0.66 -15.99
C LEU A 996 -14.94 -0.19 -15.47
N GLY A 997 -15.67 0.59 -16.27
CA GLY A 997 -17.11 0.75 -16.05
C GLY A 997 -17.61 1.79 -15.07
N ILE A 998 -16.79 2.28 -14.14
CA ILE A 998 -17.28 3.17 -13.06
C ILE A 998 -16.71 4.57 -13.22
N ASP A 999 -17.58 5.56 -13.37
CA ASP A 999 -17.18 6.97 -13.35
C ASP A 999 -17.22 7.49 -11.91
N ILE A 1000 -16.03 7.81 -11.39
CA ILE A 1000 -15.87 8.38 -10.06
C ILE A 1000 -15.57 9.85 -10.26
N ALA A 1001 -16.60 10.68 -10.09
CA ALA A 1001 -16.43 12.13 -10.13
C ALA A 1001 -15.40 12.56 -9.07
N SER A 1002 -14.58 13.54 -9.45
CA SER A 1002 -13.62 14.21 -8.55
C SER A 1002 -12.64 13.24 -7.88
N LEU A 1003 -11.82 12.55 -8.68
CA LEU A 1003 -10.73 11.70 -8.20
C LEU A 1003 -9.38 12.28 -8.63
N ASN A 1004 -8.56 12.69 -7.67
CA ASN A 1004 -7.25 13.28 -7.92
C ASN A 1004 -6.08 12.34 -7.62
N ALA A 1005 -6.31 11.21 -6.95
CA ALA A 1005 -5.24 10.28 -6.62
C ALA A 1005 -5.64 8.82 -6.88
N VAL A 1006 -4.74 8.08 -7.51
CA VAL A 1006 -4.81 6.63 -7.68
C VAL A 1006 -3.50 6.01 -7.20
N ALA A 1007 -3.59 4.92 -6.46
CA ALA A 1007 -2.45 4.09 -6.10
C ALA A 1007 -2.56 2.72 -6.78
N LEU A 1008 -1.43 2.19 -7.23
CA LEU A 1008 -1.30 0.84 -7.74
C LEU A 1008 -0.35 0.09 -6.81
N ARG A 1009 -0.85 -0.94 -6.12
CA ARG A 1009 -0.04 -1.73 -5.18
C ARG A 1009 1.08 -2.54 -5.88
N ASN A 1010 0.93 -2.76 -7.18
CA ASN A 1010 1.93 -3.33 -8.10
C ASN A 1010 1.75 -2.70 -9.47
N VAL A 1011 2.77 -2.89 -10.32
CA VAL A 1011 2.68 -2.64 -11.75
C VAL A 1011 1.61 -3.58 -12.33
N PRO A 1012 0.61 -3.05 -13.06
CA PRO A 1012 -0.40 -3.87 -13.72
C PRO A 1012 0.21 -4.76 -14.80
N PRO A 1013 -0.39 -5.92 -15.13
CA PRO A 1013 0.22 -6.90 -16.04
C PRO A 1013 0.44 -6.42 -17.47
N THR A 1014 -0.29 -5.38 -17.92
CA THR A 1014 -0.14 -4.81 -19.26
C THR A 1014 -0.24 -3.28 -19.24
N PRO A 1015 0.37 -2.59 -20.25
CA PRO A 1015 0.24 -1.13 -20.40
C PRO A 1015 -1.22 -0.65 -20.51
N ALA A 1016 -2.10 -1.46 -21.11
CA ALA A 1016 -3.53 -1.14 -21.21
C ALA A 1016 -4.20 -1.07 -19.83
N ASN A 1017 -3.90 -2.04 -18.94
CA ASN A 1017 -4.40 -2.04 -17.57
C ASN A 1017 -3.88 -0.82 -16.80
N TYR A 1018 -2.60 -0.48 -16.97
CA TYR A 1018 -2.02 0.72 -16.36
C TYR A 1018 -2.75 1.99 -16.82
N ALA A 1019 -2.90 2.20 -18.13
CA ALA A 1019 -3.57 3.38 -18.68
C ALA A 1019 -5.01 3.51 -18.18
N GLN A 1020 -5.74 2.41 -18.01
CA GLN A 1020 -7.11 2.42 -17.50
C GLN A 1020 -7.19 2.79 -16.02
N ARG A 1021 -6.35 2.18 -15.19
CA ARG A 1021 -6.33 2.43 -13.74
C ARG A 1021 -5.82 3.85 -13.45
N ALA A 1022 -4.71 4.25 -14.07
CA ALA A 1022 -4.17 5.60 -13.97
C ALA A 1022 -5.15 6.66 -14.51
N GLY A 1023 -5.86 6.35 -15.59
CA GLY A 1023 -6.88 7.19 -16.22
C GLY A 1023 -8.19 7.33 -15.42
N ARG A 1024 -8.29 6.72 -14.23
CA ARG A 1024 -9.39 6.99 -13.28
C ARG A 1024 -9.20 8.33 -12.59
N ALA A 1025 -7.97 8.75 -12.33
CA ALA A 1025 -7.69 10.06 -11.77
C ALA A 1025 -7.63 11.15 -12.86
N GLY A 1026 -8.05 12.37 -12.51
CA GLY A 1026 -7.96 13.54 -13.39
C GLY A 1026 -8.91 13.51 -14.60
N ARG A 1027 -10.00 12.72 -14.56
CA ARG A 1027 -10.99 12.63 -15.66
C ARG A 1027 -11.72 13.94 -15.95
N SER A 1028 -12.02 14.71 -14.90
CA SER A 1028 -12.68 16.01 -15.00
C SER A 1028 -11.72 17.14 -15.39
N GLY A 1029 -10.51 16.81 -15.85
CA GLY A 1029 -9.48 17.77 -16.24
C GLY A 1029 -8.62 18.29 -15.09
N GLN A 1030 -8.83 17.81 -13.87
CA GLN A 1030 -8.08 18.24 -12.70
C GLN A 1030 -6.67 17.60 -12.65
N PRO A 1031 -5.69 18.25 -12.00
CA PRO A 1031 -4.40 17.64 -11.73
C PRO A 1031 -4.56 16.35 -10.92
N ALA A 1032 -3.74 15.35 -11.22
CA ALA A 1032 -3.82 14.07 -10.54
C ALA A 1032 -2.45 13.43 -10.27
N LEU A 1033 -2.39 12.65 -9.20
CA LEU A 1033 -1.24 11.86 -8.79
C LEU A 1033 -1.56 10.37 -8.99
N VAL A 1034 -0.70 9.67 -9.72
CA VAL A 1034 -0.74 8.22 -9.89
C VAL A 1034 0.53 7.66 -9.26
N VAL A 1035 0.38 6.86 -8.21
CA VAL A 1035 1.51 6.24 -7.50
C VAL A 1035 1.52 4.75 -7.78
N THR A 1036 2.65 4.19 -8.19
CA THR A 1036 2.83 2.76 -8.45
C THR A 1036 3.92 2.23 -7.54
N TYR A 1037 3.60 1.25 -6.71
CA TYR A 1037 4.60 0.56 -5.88
C TYR A 1037 5.14 -0.66 -6.63
N CYS A 1038 6.45 -0.73 -6.87
CA CYS A 1038 7.13 -1.80 -7.57
C CYS A 1038 7.91 -2.66 -6.55
N ALA A 1039 7.59 -3.95 -6.46
CA ALA A 1039 8.25 -4.89 -5.56
C ALA A 1039 9.25 -5.79 -6.29
N THR A 1040 10.49 -5.83 -5.81
CA THR A 1040 11.56 -6.67 -6.36
C THR A 1040 11.17 -8.16 -6.36
N GLY A 1041 11.34 -8.83 -7.51
CA GLY A 1041 11.11 -10.27 -7.67
C GLY A 1041 9.70 -10.68 -8.11
N ASN A 1042 8.80 -9.72 -8.34
CA ASN A 1042 7.52 -9.96 -9.00
C ASN A 1042 7.69 -9.81 -10.53
N ALA A 1043 7.22 -10.77 -11.33
CA ALA A 1043 7.48 -10.78 -12.78
C ALA A 1043 6.89 -9.57 -13.55
N HIS A 1044 5.96 -8.83 -12.94
CA HIS A 1044 5.34 -7.64 -13.53
C HIS A 1044 5.95 -6.32 -13.05
N ASP A 1045 6.60 -6.31 -11.87
CA ASP A 1045 7.20 -5.11 -11.27
C ASP A 1045 8.65 -4.93 -11.74
#